data_AF-A0A1V2H0Q2-F1
#
_entry.id   AF-A0A1V2H0Q2-F1
#
_cell.length_a   1.000
_cell.length_b   1.000
_cell.length_c   1.000
_cell.angle_alpha   90.00
_cell.angle_beta   90.00
_cell.angle_gamma   90.00
#
_symmetry.space_group_name_H-M   'P 1'
#
loop_
_entity.id
_entity.type
_entity.pdbx_description
1 polymer ?
#
loop_
_entity_poly.entity_id
_entity_poly.type
_entity_poly.pdbx_seq_one_letter_code
_entity_poly.pdbx_strand_id
1 'polypeptide(L)'
;MTALEIIGHRGTNPYPDHSADAHAHALDWGADWAEFDIQMTADGVLVVAHDTGSIPTTSYAALVAANPAVMTLDAAIDLVRAKSAELGREIKVSIELKNPVAHAARGLDMADALVDLLVAKDFTGEDVSLSSFDRAVLQRLHSDLLPAAGVTAAIDYLGYGFTTAGMPALAEWADSLSINSAYVTAPIVAAAQAAGMKVYVWTHAGTGEELQRLIDMGVDGVYTDNTRVARDYVDRIDGLNTLYGDTAGGTTSGTAAADVIYGLQGNDILLGGAGNDVLNGDGGDDILVGGSGDNLLRGGAGRDVLLGGSGADTLVGGRGDDVVVAGDKAILRYAAGDGVDLVSAMAGTRVELDGIAAGSITVRHLGGALVVGFADGGALVFGAGKIAGSLHFADGVTLTAAQLSALASGEADAALAATVQQLRALRDAAEPARDLPLAPDLIVNGSFENIDGTLVRDWGRYDPDGIMPGWVNLASGRVEQHQDTVAGVSAVDGAYWADLDGNLNHVQLAQTVEGVERGATYRLSFAVADTDLKDAEVLTVTYGGLVVWQGAPKGAAWESFSFAVTGGAGDGSDTLVFAQSGGKLNGAGLALDKVAMVKTAEAPAGADDGNLIFNGSFENINATEYRDWGRYAPDGVIRGWENLGTGRVEQHRDTVAGVSAADGQYWTDLDGWQNNVQLAQDVAGVVAGATYRLSFQLADTDLKDAESLTVTYGGQVVWQGAPKGAAWESFAVSVTGGAGDGSDRLVFAQTGGSLNGAGLALDNVAMVKTADPYEQRFDLVSAQSWNSGTVDAGFNASFSYTLTEQDLTGGSARSWSIALEHDGASITTAWMNGFAAPVAFTRDSAGRAVLTTDGMNYAKTLAAGDTLSFTLQGKGADFAQSGTHLVFADLDVVPDAGNAQGMGIEAGATSDWGSGLSQQVSLVNAGAQGIDDWMVRLDLAEGTELTITSVWGASVSRDAEGDLVFAALDYNASVAAGGSTVFGFTASHANGAPVSFAASQFGFVSQADLVL
;
A
#
# COMPACT_ATOMS: atom_id res chain seq x y z
N MET A 1 2.19 -6.21 15.12
CA MET A 1 1.62 -5.24 16.07
C MET A 1 2.30 -5.39 17.42
N THR A 2 3.29 -4.52 17.63
CA THR A 2 3.84 -4.17 18.91
C THR A 2 2.71 -3.65 19.80
N ALA A 3 2.63 -4.17 21.03
CA ALA A 3 1.55 -3.83 21.96
C ALA A 3 1.87 -2.59 22.81
N LEU A 4 2.71 -1.68 22.30
CA LEU A 4 3.19 -0.52 23.05
C LEU A 4 2.09 0.53 23.17
N GLU A 5 1.66 0.84 24.40
CA GLU A 5 0.67 1.89 24.66
C GLU A 5 1.33 3.29 24.53
N ILE A 6 0.73 4.18 23.75
CA ILE A 6 1.14 5.59 23.61
C ILE A 6 0.34 6.44 24.59
N ILE A 7 1.02 7.11 25.52
CA ILE A 7 0.40 8.04 26.47
C ILE A 7 0.78 9.47 26.09
N GLY A 8 -0.22 10.30 25.76
CA GLY A 8 -0.02 11.73 25.49
C GLY A 8 0.32 12.46 26.77
N HIS A 9 1.61 12.71 27.01
CA HIS A 9 2.11 13.36 28.22
C HIS A 9 1.71 14.83 28.18
N ARG A 10 0.75 15.20 29.03
CA ARG A 10 0.11 16.52 29.07
C ARG A 10 -0.54 16.94 27.75
N GLY A 11 -0.85 15.99 26.89
CA GLY A 11 -1.31 16.21 25.52
C GLY A 11 -0.19 15.90 24.51
N THR A 12 0.04 16.79 23.57
CA THR A 12 1.13 16.72 22.58
C THR A 12 1.63 18.11 22.23
N ASN A 13 2.90 18.20 21.86
CA ASN A 13 3.48 19.39 21.26
C ASN A 13 2.90 19.64 19.85
N PRO A 14 2.90 20.90 19.39
CA PRO A 14 3.51 22.08 20.02
C PRO A 14 2.53 22.86 20.90
N TYR A 15 1.38 22.26 21.20
CA TYR A 15 0.31 22.89 21.94
C TYR A 15 0.70 23.08 23.41
N PRO A 16 0.15 24.10 24.10
CA PRO A 16 0.46 24.33 25.50
C PRO A 16 0.08 23.13 26.38
N ASP A 17 0.96 22.74 27.31
CA ASP A 17 0.76 21.68 28.31
C ASP A 17 -0.65 21.75 28.92
N HIS A 18 -1.35 20.63 28.89
CA HIS A 18 -2.72 20.43 29.39
C HIS A 18 -3.78 21.39 28.84
N SER A 19 -3.56 22.03 27.70
CA SER A 19 -4.66 22.67 26.97
C SER A 19 -5.61 21.62 26.38
N ALA A 20 -6.87 21.99 26.20
CA ALA A 20 -7.85 21.11 25.54
C ALA A 20 -7.38 20.71 24.14
N ASP A 21 -6.74 21.63 23.42
CA ASP A 21 -6.20 21.40 22.08
C ASP A 21 -5.04 20.41 22.12
N ALA A 22 -4.12 20.49 23.09
CA ALA A 22 -3.02 19.53 23.23
C ALA A 22 -3.55 18.10 23.42
N HIS A 23 -4.60 17.93 24.23
CA HIS A 23 -5.22 16.62 24.43
C HIS A 23 -6.01 16.14 23.22
N ALA A 24 -6.77 17.03 22.57
CA ALA A 24 -7.51 16.68 21.36
C ALA A 24 -6.57 16.17 20.27
N HIS A 25 -5.50 16.92 19.93
CA HIS A 25 -4.55 16.50 18.90
C HIS A 25 -3.76 15.24 19.30
N ALA A 26 -3.43 15.08 20.59
CA ALA A 26 -2.79 13.86 21.06
C ALA A 26 -3.61 12.60 20.73
N LEU A 27 -4.93 12.69 20.95
CA LEU A 27 -5.88 11.61 20.70
C LEU A 27 -6.18 11.45 19.21
N ASP A 28 -6.32 12.54 18.48
CA ASP A 28 -6.53 12.51 17.03
C ASP A 28 -5.32 11.88 16.30
N TRP A 29 -4.12 12.00 16.88
CA TRP A 29 -2.89 11.36 16.39
C TRP A 29 -2.56 10.02 17.04
N GLY A 30 -3.59 9.32 17.53
CA GLY A 30 -3.47 7.91 17.89
C GLY A 30 -2.90 7.61 19.28
N ALA A 31 -2.88 8.56 20.23
CA ALA A 31 -2.57 8.23 21.62
C ALA A 31 -3.64 7.31 22.23
N ASP A 32 -3.23 6.28 22.98
CA ASP A 32 -4.11 5.32 23.65
C ASP A 32 -4.60 5.85 25.01
N TRP A 33 -3.80 6.72 25.64
CA TRP A 33 -4.09 7.33 26.93
C TRP A 33 -3.93 8.85 26.91
N ALA A 34 -4.82 9.56 27.61
CA ALA A 34 -4.65 10.97 27.97
C ALA A 34 -4.09 11.09 29.39
N GLU A 35 -3.02 11.87 29.58
CA GLU A 35 -2.42 12.11 30.90
C GLU A 35 -2.81 13.49 31.49
N PHE A 36 -3.16 13.51 32.78
CA PHE A 36 -3.52 14.71 33.50
C PHE A 36 -2.79 14.79 34.85
N ASP A 37 -1.91 15.78 34.99
CA ASP A 37 -1.42 16.22 36.28
C ASP A 37 -2.52 16.98 37.01
N ILE A 38 -2.80 16.62 38.27
CA ILE A 38 -3.84 17.29 39.07
C ILE A 38 -3.32 17.98 40.33
N GLN A 39 -3.95 19.12 40.62
CA GLN A 39 -3.78 19.92 41.83
C GLN A 39 -5.16 20.26 42.41
N MET A 40 -5.22 20.70 43.67
CA MET A 40 -6.48 21.09 44.31
C MET A 40 -6.44 22.56 44.74
N THR A 41 -7.43 23.33 44.32
CA THR A 41 -7.59 24.74 44.72
C THR A 41 -7.97 24.88 46.19
N ALA A 42 -7.81 26.08 46.75
CA ALA A 42 -8.13 26.35 48.16
C ALA A 42 -9.61 26.15 48.53
N ASP A 43 -10.51 26.16 47.55
CA ASP A 43 -11.94 25.89 47.66
C ASP A 43 -12.32 24.46 47.23
N GLY A 44 -11.33 23.59 46.99
CA GLY A 44 -11.50 22.15 46.82
C GLY A 44 -11.82 21.67 45.41
N VAL A 45 -11.52 22.46 44.38
CA VAL A 45 -11.70 22.07 42.98
C VAL A 45 -10.44 21.39 42.46
N LEU A 46 -10.58 20.22 41.84
CA LEU A 46 -9.50 19.53 41.13
C LEU A 46 -9.29 20.18 39.77
N VAL A 47 -8.08 20.69 39.54
CA VAL A 47 -7.67 21.36 38.31
C VAL A 47 -6.49 20.65 37.68
N VAL A 48 -6.42 20.70 36.35
CA VAL A 48 -5.32 20.10 35.59
C VAL A 48 -4.16 21.10 35.55
N ALA A 49 -3.02 20.73 36.16
CA ALA A 49 -1.81 21.54 36.20
C ALA A 49 -0.60 20.75 36.71
N HIS A 50 0.51 20.79 35.96
CA HIS A 50 1.78 20.18 36.37
C HIS A 50 2.37 20.81 37.64
N ASP A 51 2.53 22.14 37.66
CA ASP A 51 3.22 22.86 38.74
C ASP A 51 2.27 23.25 39.89
N THR A 52 2.65 22.94 41.14
CA THR A 52 1.82 23.25 42.32
C THR A 52 1.65 24.76 42.55
N GLY A 53 2.73 25.54 42.41
CA GLY A 53 2.71 27.00 42.56
C GLY A 53 1.89 27.51 43.76
N SER A 54 1.00 28.48 43.50
CA SER A 54 0.07 29.04 44.49
C SER A 54 -1.31 28.37 44.50
N ILE A 55 -1.53 27.31 43.71
CA ILE A 55 -2.84 26.67 43.50
C ILE A 55 -3.50 26.24 44.83
N PRO A 56 -2.79 25.60 45.79
CA PRO A 56 -3.39 25.20 47.07
C PRO A 56 -3.83 26.37 47.96
N THR A 57 -3.54 27.61 47.57
CA THR A 57 -3.89 28.84 48.29
C THR A 57 -4.75 29.80 47.48
N THR A 58 -5.12 29.41 46.26
CA THR A 58 -5.90 30.22 45.32
C THR A 58 -7.25 29.55 45.10
N SER A 59 -8.36 30.30 45.12
CA SER A 59 -9.66 29.73 44.75
C SER A 59 -9.74 29.48 43.25
N TYR A 60 -10.59 28.56 42.80
CA TYR A 60 -10.76 28.26 41.38
C TYR A 60 -11.15 29.52 40.58
N ALA A 61 -12.07 30.33 41.10
CA ALA A 61 -12.48 31.57 40.44
C ALA A 61 -11.33 32.57 40.26
N ALA A 62 -10.40 32.65 41.21
CA ALA A 62 -9.22 33.51 41.09
C ALA A 62 -8.17 32.91 40.14
N LEU A 63 -8.03 31.59 40.11
CA LEU A 63 -7.14 30.88 39.19
C LEU A 63 -7.57 31.09 37.73
N VAL A 64 -8.85 30.86 37.41
CA VAL A 64 -9.41 31.08 36.06
C VAL A 64 -9.35 32.56 35.65
N ALA A 65 -9.53 33.49 36.59
CA ALA A 65 -9.38 34.91 36.30
C ALA A 65 -7.94 35.29 35.91
N ALA A 66 -6.93 34.55 36.39
CA ALA A 66 -5.53 34.75 36.05
C ALA A 66 -5.12 33.98 34.78
N ASN A 67 -5.65 32.76 34.60
CA ASN A 67 -5.44 31.94 33.43
C ASN A 67 -6.75 31.25 33.01
N PRO A 68 -7.49 31.81 32.03
CA PRO A 68 -8.76 31.27 31.58
C PRO A 68 -8.68 29.87 30.94
N ALA A 69 -7.49 29.39 30.58
CA ALA A 69 -7.28 28.09 29.94
C ALA A 69 -7.21 26.92 30.94
N VAL A 70 -7.19 27.19 32.26
CA VAL A 70 -7.14 26.12 33.27
C VAL A 70 -8.41 25.29 33.24
N MET A 71 -8.28 23.99 32.97
CA MET A 71 -9.38 23.03 33.01
C MET A 71 -9.55 22.42 34.41
N THR A 72 -10.77 22.07 34.76
CA THR A 72 -11.02 21.12 35.86
C THR A 72 -10.76 19.69 35.39
N LEU A 73 -10.44 18.78 36.31
CA LEU A 73 -10.36 17.36 35.97
C LEU A 73 -11.72 16.83 35.45
N ASP A 74 -12.82 17.35 35.98
CA ASP A 74 -14.18 17.08 35.53
C ASP A 74 -14.37 17.34 34.03
N ALA A 75 -13.91 18.52 33.55
CA ALA A 75 -13.97 18.88 32.14
C ALA A 75 -12.99 18.06 31.27
N ALA A 76 -11.82 17.71 31.82
CA ALA A 76 -10.84 16.88 31.12
C ALA A 76 -11.36 15.45 30.87
N ILE A 77 -12.03 14.84 31.86
CA ILE A 77 -12.68 13.53 31.70
C ILE A 77 -13.82 13.60 30.65
N ASP A 78 -14.59 14.68 30.65
CA ASP A 78 -15.65 14.87 29.65
C ASP A 78 -15.07 15.03 28.23
N LEU A 79 -13.91 15.69 28.08
CA LEU A 79 -13.18 15.78 26.81
C LEU A 79 -12.73 14.40 26.31
N VAL A 80 -12.15 13.58 27.18
CA VAL A 80 -11.72 12.22 26.79
C VAL A 80 -12.89 11.35 26.38
N ARG A 81 -14.02 11.44 27.08
CA ARG A 81 -15.25 10.71 26.71
C ARG A 81 -15.84 11.17 25.39
N ALA A 82 -15.81 12.48 25.13
CA ALA A 82 -16.23 13.02 23.86
C ALA A 82 -15.33 12.51 22.73
N LYS A 83 -14.01 12.53 22.92
CA LYS A 83 -13.04 12.04 21.94
C LYS A 83 -13.09 10.52 21.73
N SER A 84 -13.23 9.73 22.79
CA SER A 84 -13.40 8.28 22.65
C SER A 84 -14.64 7.91 21.83
N ALA A 85 -15.72 8.66 22.01
CA ALA A 85 -16.93 8.50 21.23
C ALA A 85 -16.80 8.96 19.78
N GLU A 86 -16.10 10.07 19.57
CA GLU A 86 -15.80 10.62 18.23
C GLU A 86 -14.94 9.65 17.43
N LEU A 87 -13.83 9.19 17.99
CA LEU A 87 -12.84 8.34 17.32
C LEU A 87 -13.28 6.87 17.19
N GLY A 88 -14.46 6.50 17.72
CA GLY A 88 -14.94 5.11 17.73
C GLY A 88 -13.99 4.13 18.44
N ARG A 89 -13.14 4.61 19.34
CA ARG A 89 -12.13 3.81 20.05
C ARG A 89 -12.07 4.18 21.53
N GLU A 90 -11.80 3.20 22.37
CA GLU A 90 -11.63 3.40 23.80
C GLU A 90 -10.35 4.20 24.08
N ILE A 91 -10.51 5.33 24.79
CA ILE A 91 -9.39 6.16 25.26
C ILE A 91 -9.30 6.05 26.78
N LYS A 92 -8.12 5.68 27.25
CA LYS A 92 -7.85 5.50 28.68
C LYS A 92 -7.31 6.80 29.30
N VAL A 93 -7.34 6.90 30.63
CA VAL A 93 -6.92 8.12 31.35
C VAL A 93 -5.89 7.81 32.42
N SER A 94 -4.79 8.56 32.43
CA SER A 94 -3.75 8.53 33.45
C SER A 94 -3.81 9.82 34.27
N ILE A 95 -3.95 9.73 35.60
CA ILE A 95 -4.13 10.89 36.49
C ILE A 95 -2.98 10.94 37.51
N GLU A 96 -2.09 11.92 37.41
CA GLU A 96 -1.00 12.12 38.38
C GLU A 96 -1.40 13.07 39.51
N LEU A 97 -1.39 12.58 40.76
CA LEU A 97 -1.56 13.43 41.95
C LEU A 97 -0.26 14.18 42.27
N LYS A 98 -0.25 15.50 42.02
CA LYS A 98 0.93 16.33 42.24
C LYS A 98 1.03 16.84 43.67
N ASN A 99 2.15 16.49 44.31
CA ASN A 99 2.51 16.95 45.65
C ASN A 99 1.33 16.89 46.66
N PRO A 100 0.71 15.72 46.84
CA PRO A 100 -0.47 15.57 47.71
C PRO A 100 -0.17 15.96 49.16
N VAL A 101 1.07 15.77 49.64
CA VAL A 101 1.51 16.22 50.98
C VAL A 101 1.32 17.72 51.17
N ALA A 102 1.65 18.54 50.17
CA ALA A 102 1.51 20.00 50.29
C ALA A 102 0.05 20.43 50.39
N HIS A 103 -0.87 19.71 49.75
CA HIS A 103 -2.31 19.94 49.85
C HIS A 103 -2.84 19.48 51.21
N ALA A 104 -2.46 18.28 51.65
CA ALA A 104 -2.86 17.73 52.94
C ALA A 104 -2.41 18.62 54.12
N ALA A 105 -1.22 19.23 54.04
CA ALA A 105 -0.72 20.18 55.03
C ALA A 105 -1.62 21.43 55.20
N ARG A 106 -2.53 21.68 54.25
CA ARG A 106 -3.50 22.77 54.24
C ARG A 106 -4.93 22.30 54.50
N GLY A 107 -5.13 21.02 54.81
CA GLY A 107 -6.45 20.43 55.01
C GLY A 107 -7.21 20.13 53.73
N LEU A 108 -6.52 20.05 52.58
CA LEU A 108 -7.08 19.68 51.29
C LEU A 108 -6.76 18.20 51.02
N ASP A 109 -7.78 17.35 50.97
CA ASP A 109 -7.63 15.91 50.69
C ASP A 109 -7.89 15.60 49.21
N MET A 110 -6.84 15.72 48.41
CA MET A 110 -6.92 15.54 46.95
C MET A 110 -7.32 14.12 46.54
N ALA A 111 -6.85 13.10 47.26
CA ALA A 111 -7.13 11.70 46.93
C ALA A 111 -8.60 11.34 47.16
N ASP A 112 -9.18 11.85 48.25
CA ASP A 112 -10.61 11.68 48.57
C ASP A 112 -11.49 12.39 47.52
N ALA A 113 -11.17 13.64 47.19
CA ALA A 113 -11.89 14.40 46.15
C ALA A 113 -11.80 13.75 44.76
N LEU A 114 -10.67 13.11 44.44
CA LEU A 114 -10.49 12.38 43.19
C LEU A 114 -11.41 11.16 43.13
N VAL A 115 -11.46 10.37 44.20
CA VAL A 115 -12.33 9.18 44.28
C VAL A 115 -13.81 9.58 44.20
N ASP A 116 -14.21 10.67 44.88
CA ASP A 116 -15.56 11.23 44.76
C ASP A 116 -15.91 11.59 43.31
N LEU A 117 -14.98 12.19 42.56
CA LEU A 117 -15.19 12.53 41.16
C LEU A 117 -15.29 11.27 40.28
N LEU A 118 -14.43 10.27 40.50
CA LEU A 118 -14.47 9.01 39.74
C LEU A 118 -15.82 8.29 39.94
N VAL A 119 -16.33 8.23 41.18
CA VAL A 119 -17.67 7.71 41.47
C VAL A 119 -18.74 8.54 40.77
N ALA A 120 -18.66 9.87 40.84
CA ALA A 120 -19.64 10.75 40.21
C ALA A 120 -19.67 10.62 38.68
N LYS A 121 -18.54 10.28 38.08
CA LYS A 121 -18.41 10.07 36.64
C LYS A 121 -18.71 8.65 36.19
N ASP A 122 -18.83 7.67 37.08
CA ASP A 122 -18.89 6.25 36.72
C ASP A 122 -17.65 5.83 35.92
N PHE A 123 -16.48 6.21 36.44
CA PHE A 123 -15.18 5.95 35.80
C PHE A 123 -14.44 4.89 36.63
N THR A 124 -14.41 3.65 36.14
CA THR A 124 -13.84 2.49 36.85
C THR A 124 -13.24 1.50 35.86
N GLY A 125 -12.17 0.79 36.23
CA GLY A 125 -11.62 -0.33 35.47
C GLY A 125 -10.12 -0.21 35.25
N GLU A 126 -9.63 -0.95 34.26
CA GLU A 126 -8.23 -0.89 33.80
C GLU A 126 -7.95 0.33 32.91
N ASP A 127 -9.00 1.08 32.54
CA ASP A 127 -8.93 2.26 31.66
C ASP A 127 -8.59 3.54 32.43
N VAL A 128 -8.30 3.41 33.73
CA VAL A 128 -7.93 4.48 34.64
C VAL A 128 -6.68 4.10 35.40
N SER A 129 -5.63 4.91 35.27
CA SER A 129 -4.40 4.79 36.06
C SER A 129 -4.26 5.98 37.00
N LEU A 130 -4.06 5.73 38.30
CA LEU A 130 -3.82 6.76 39.30
C LEU A 130 -2.36 6.72 39.72
N SER A 131 -1.66 7.83 39.52
CA SER A 131 -0.22 7.87 39.61
C SER A 131 0.29 8.95 40.56
N SER A 132 1.45 8.73 41.20
CA SER A 132 2.11 9.76 42.03
C SER A 132 3.55 9.37 42.37
N PHE A 133 4.39 10.37 42.66
CA PHE A 133 5.66 10.16 43.37
C PHE A 133 5.48 9.85 44.86
N ASP A 134 4.31 10.14 45.43
CA ASP A 134 4.01 9.90 46.84
C ASP A 134 3.48 8.48 47.06
N ARG A 135 4.38 7.60 47.52
CA ARG A 135 4.03 6.21 47.88
C ARG A 135 2.88 6.13 48.90
N ALA A 136 2.82 7.03 49.88
CA ALA A 136 1.83 6.94 50.95
C ALA A 136 0.42 7.25 50.44
N VAL A 137 0.27 8.19 49.49
CA VAL A 137 -1.05 8.47 48.90
C VAL A 137 -1.53 7.30 48.06
N LEU A 138 -0.65 6.69 47.27
CA LEU A 138 -1.00 5.54 46.42
C LEU A 138 -1.40 4.32 47.24
N GLN A 139 -0.65 4.03 48.32
CA GLN A 139 -1.03 2.96 49.24
C GLN A 139 -2.36 3.21 49.94
N ARG A 140 -2.70 4.48 50.25
CA ARG A 140 -4.01 4.84 50.79
C ARG A 140 -5.13 4.68 49.75
N LEU A 141 -4.90 5.06 48.49
CA LEU A 141 -5.84 4.84 47.39
C LEU A 141 -6.13 3.34 47.23
N HIS A 142 -5.09 2.52 47.14
CA HIS A 142 -5.18 1.07 46.99
C HIS A 142 -5.90 0.40 48.18
N SER A 143 -5.49 0.70 49.42
CA SER A 143 -5.89 -0.10 50.58
C SER A 143 -7.16 0.40 51.30
N ASP A 144 -7.59 1.62 51.04
CA ASP A 144 -8.68 2.27 51.79
C ASP A 144 -9.71 2.92 50.85
N LEU A 145 -9.33 3.96 50.12
CA LEU A 145 -10.30 4.83 49.43
C LEU A 145 -11.01 4.13 48.26
N LEU A 146 -10.27 3.49 47.35
CA LEU A 146 -10.87 2.81 46.20
C LEU A 146 -11.77 1.63 46.63
N PRO A 147 -11.33 0.72 47.52
CA PRO A 147 -12.21 -0.34 48.03
C PRO A 147 -13.44 0.17 48.78
N ALA A 148 -13.30 1.24 49.57
CA ALA A 148 -14.43 1.83 50.31
C ALA A 148 -15.47 2.45 49.38
N ALA A 149 -15.03 3.04 48.27
CA ALA A 149 -15.89 3.62 47.24
C ALA A 149 -16.45 2.58 46.24
N GLY A 150 -15.90 1.36 46.21
CA GLY A 150 -16.24 0.35 45.21
C GLY A 150 -15.72 0.69 43.80
N VAL A 151 -14.68 1.53 43.71
CA VAL A 151 -14.03 1.93 42.46
C VAL A 151 -12.84 1.00 42.20
N THR A 152 -12.64 0.62 40.94
CA THR A 152 -11.42 -0.07 40.49
C THR A 152 -10.63 0.90 39.61
N ALA A 153 -9.33 1.02 39.86
CA ALA A 153 -8.38 1.78 39.03
C ALA A 153 -6.99 1.18 39.23
N ALA A 154 -6.15 1.23 38.20
CA ALA A 154 -4.75 0.82 38.31
C ALA A 154 -3.96 1.82 39.17
N ILE A 155 -3.06 1.31 39.99
CA ILE A 155 -2.14 2.10 40.82
C ILE A 155 -0.76 2.10 40.19
N ASP A 156 -0.31 3.28 39.75
CA ASP A 156 0.98 3.48 39.09
C ASP A 156 1.96 4.25 39.98
N TYR A 157 3.13 3.66 40.26
CA TYR A 157 4.14 4.31 41.08
C TYR A 157 5.24 4.97 40.24
N LEU A 158 5.34 6.31 40.33
CA LEU A 158 6.38 7.09 39.65
C LEU A 158 7.70 7.09 40.44
N GLY A 159 8.83 6.92 39.74
CA GLY A 159 10.13 7.02 40.39
C GLY A 159 11.36 6.92 39.49
N TYR A 160 12.52 7.20 40.10
CA TYR A 160 13.84 7.15 39.46
C TYR A 160 14.72 5.97 39.94
N GLY A 161 14.42 5.39 41.10
CA GLY A 161 15.35 4.56 41.87
C GLY A 161 14.92 3.10 42.05
N PHE A 162 14.19 2.53 41.09
CA PHE A 162 13.71 1.16 41.19
C PHE A 162 14.86 0.15 41.16
N THR A 163 14.70 -0.95 41.90
CA THR A 163 15.68 -2.05 41.93
C THR A 163 14.96 -3.37 41.75
N THR A 164 15.62 -4.33 41.11
CA THR A 164 15.05 -5.68 40.89
C THR A 164 14.68 -6.38 42.20
N ALA A 165 15.45 -6.16 43.27
CA ALA A 165 15.18 -6.72 44.59
C ALA A 165 13.93 -6.10 45.27
N GLY A 166 13.53 -4.90 44.88
CA GLY A 166 12.37 -4.20 45.43
C GLY A 166 11.03 -4.57 44.79
N MET A 167 11.03 -5.17 43.60
CA MET A 167 9.82 -5.41 42.82
C MET A 167 8.73 -6.22 43.53
N PRO A 168 9.04 -7.32 44.24
CA PRO A 168 8.01 -8.08 44.94
C PRO A 168 7.24 -7.27 45.98
N ALA A 169 7.89 -6.30 46.64
CA ALA A 169 7.25 -5.45 47.65
C ALA A 169 6.46 -4.28 47.03
N LEU A 170 6.72 -3.94 45.77
CA LEU A 170 5.93 -2.95 45.03
C LEU A 170 4.67 -3.59 44.46
N ALA A 171 4.78 -4.80 43.91
CA ALA A 171 3.68 -5.58 43.36
C ALA A 171 2.60 -6.01 44.40
N GLU A 172 2.84 -5.76 45.70
CA GLU A 172 1.81 -5.94 46.72
C GLU A 172 0.68 -4.88 46.66
N TRP A 173 0.91 -3.75 45.99
CA TRP A 173 -0.04 -2.64 45.96
C TRP A 173 0.00 -1.77 44.69
N ALA A 174 1.02 -1.92 43.84
CA ALA A 174 1.11 -1.24 42.55
C ALA A 174 0.82 -2.22 41.41
N ASP A 175 0.05 -1.77 40.43
CA ASP A 175 -0.26 -2.50 39.20
C ASP A 175 0.73 -2.15 38.08
N SER A 176 1.34 -0.97 38.16
CA SER A 176 2.33 -0.50 37.20
C SER A 176 3.40 0.39 37.83
N LEU A 177 4.50 0.55 37.10
CA LEU A 177 5.59 1.46 37.44
C LEU A 177 5.88 2.41 36.28
N SER A 178 5.94 3.70 36.59
CA SER A 178 6.34 4.75 35.65
C SER A 178 7.76 5.25 35.94
N ILE A 179 8.70 4.91 35.06
CA ILE A 179 10.13 5.11 35.28
C ILE A 179 10.68 6.17 34.34
N ASN A 180 11.55 7.05 34.85
CA ASN A 180 12.20 8.02 33.99
C ASN A 180 13.10 7.33 32.93
N SER A 181 13.07 7.78 31.67
CA SER A 181 13.76 7.18 30.52
C SER A 181 15.28 7.04 30.68
N ALA A 182 15.90 7.91 31.50
CA ALA A 182 17.32 7.85 31.84
C ALA A 182 17.67 6.76 32.87
N TYR A 183 16.69 6.20 33.58
CA TYR A 183 16.89 5.25 34.69
C TYR A 183 16.31 3.86 34.41
N VAL A 184 15.49 3.70 33.36
CA VAL A 184 14.95 2.40 32.96
C VAL A 184 16.03 1.48 32.39
N THR A 185 15.97 0.19 32.74
CA THR A 185 16.87 -0.84 32.22
C THR A 185 16.11 -2.14 31.98
N ALA A 186 16.52 -2.95 31.00
CA ALA A 186 15.87 -4.24 30.71
C ALA A 186 15.73 -5.17 31.94
N PRO A 187 16.72 -5.28 32.87
CA PRO A 187 16.54 -6.07 34.09
C PRO A 187 15.44 -5.53 35.02
N ILE A 188 15.24 -4.21 35.09
CA ILE A 188 14.17 -3.60 35.88
C ILE A 188 12.82 -3.92 35.25
N VAL A 189 12.70 -3.77 33.92
CA VAL A 189 11.47 -4.08 33.16
C VAL A 189 11.07 -5.54 33.37
N ALA A 190 11.98 -6.47 33.09
CA ALA A 190 11.73 -7.89 33.25
C ALA A 190 11.38 -8.29 34.70
N ALA A 191 11.99 -7.66 35.70
CA ALA A 191 11.69 -7.95 37.10
C ALA A 191 10.31 -7.44 37.54
N ALA A 192 9.87 -6.29 37.03
CA ALA A 192 8.54 -5.74 37.29
C ALA A 192 7.45 -6.59 36.63
N GLN A 193 7.62 -6.94 35.36
CA GLN A 193 6.69 -7.80 34.62
C GLN A 193 6.62 -9.22 35.19
N ALA A 194 7.76 -9.78 35.63
CA ALA A 194 7.75 -11.06 36.35
C ALA A 194 7.01 -11.01 37.69
N ALA A 195 6.86 -9.82 38.28
CA ALA A 195 6.05 -9.58 39.47
C ALA A 195 4.58 -9.25 39.14
N GLY A 196 4.20 -9.21 37.85
CA GLY A 196 2.84 -8.93 37.38
C GLY A 196 2.51 -7.47 37.16
N MET A 197 3.50 -6.56 37.20
CA MET A 197 3.30 -5.13 36.97
C MET A 197 3.61 -4.74 35.52
N LYS A 198 2.85 -3.79 34.97
CA LYS A 198 3.23 -3.09 33.74
C LYS A 198 4.34 -2.08 34.00
N VAL A 199 5.12 -1.74 32.97
CA VAL A 199 6.17 -0.72 33.04
C VAL A 199 5.97 0.33 31.95
N TYR A 200 5.73 1.55 32.40
CA TYR A 200 5.65 2.73 31.56
C TYR A 200 6.91 3.58 31.70
N VAL A 201 7.27 4.32 30.66
CA VAL A 201 8.47 5.17 30.66
C VAL A 201 8.13 6.61 30.33
N TRP A 202 8.66 7.55 31.11
CA TRP A 202 8.51 8.99 30.88
C TRP A 202 9.87 9.71 30.92
N THR A 203 10.10 10.80 30.22
CA THR A 203 9.33 11.26 29.07
C THR A 203 10.14 10.88 27.84
N HIS A 204 9.49 10.24 26.88
CA HIS A 204 10.05 10.01 25.57
C HIS A 204 10.12 11.35 24.83
N ALA A 205 11.32 11.71 24.34
CA ALA A 205 11.57 13.03 23.78
C ALA A 205 11.26 13.14 22.28
N GLY A 206 10.79 12.07 21.63
CA GLY A 206 10.21 12.10 20.29
C GLY A 206 10.98 11.39 19.17
N THR A 207 12.14 10.75 19.39
CA THR A 207 12.86 10.07 18.29
C THR A 207 12.55 8.57 18.24
N GLY A 208 12.49 8.04 17.03
CA GLY A 208 12.30 6.62 16.78
C GLY A 208 13.38 5.74 17.39
N GLU A 209 14.64 6.19 17.39
CA GLU A 209 15.75 5.45 18.01
C GLU A 209 15.59 5.30 19.53
N GLU A 210 15.12 6.35 20.23
CA GLU A 210 14.83 6.24 21.67
C GLU A 210 13.68 5.27 21.89
N LEU A 211 12.64 5.36 21.07
CA LEU A 211 11.46 4.51 21.15
C LEU A 211 11.79 3.03 20.89
N GLN A 212 12.60 2.73 19.87
CA GLN A 212 13.08 1.38 19.58
C GLN A 212 13.85 0.79 20.76
N ARG A 213 14.72 1.59 21.38
CA ARG A 213 15.46 1.15 22.57
C ARG A 213 14.50 0.75 23.70
N LEU A 214 13.39 1.48 23.89
CA LEU A 214 12.39 1.17 24.90
C LEU A 214 11.57 -0.08 24.54
N ILE A 215 11.19 -0.22 23.27
CA ILE A 215 10.52 -1.42 22.74
C ILE A 215 11.39 -2.67 22.91
N ASP A 216 12.68 -2.58 22.60
CA ASP A 216 13.64 -3.68 22.76
C ASP A 216 13.80 -4.11 24.24
N MET A 217 13.56 -3.20 25.19
CA MET A 217 13.53 -3.54 26.62
C MET A 217 12.22 -4.22 27.04
N GLY A 218 11.20 -4.19 26.19
CA GLY A 218 9.87 -4.75 26.44
C GLY A 218 9.01 -3.90 27.37
N VAL A 219 9.14 -2.57 27.36
CA VAL A 219 8.24 -1.70 28.14
C VAL A 219 6.80 -1.81 27.60
N ASP A 220 5.81 -1.58 28.45
CA ASP A 220 4.39 -1.70 28.10
C ASP A 220 3.82 -0.41 27.48
N GLY A 221 4.45 0.73 27.72
CA GLY A 221 4.05 1.99 27.09
C GLY A 221 4.98 3.17 27.41
N VAL A 222 4.74 4.30 26.75
CA VAL A 222 5.56 5.50 26.88
C VAL A 222 4.71 6.77 27.03
N TYR A 223 5.10 7.62 27.96
CA TYR A 223 4.64 9.01 28.04
C TYR A 223 5.46 9.82 27.04
N THR A 224 4.82 10.32 26.00
CA THR A 224 5.47 11.06 24.90
C THR A 224 4.89 12.47 24.80
N ASP A 225 5.76 13.45 24.59
CA ASP A 225 5.35 14.82 24.29
C ASP A 225 5.05 15.02 22.79
N ASN A 226 5.30 14.00 21.95
CA ASN A 226 5.08 14.02 20.51
C ASN A 226 4.33 12.74 20.13
N THR A 227 3.00 12.77 20.18
CA THR A 227 2.19 11.55 19.99
C THR A 227 2.20 11.09 18.55
N ARG A 228 2.08 12.00 17.58
CA ARG A 228 2.11 11.68 16.15
C ARG A 228 3.41 10.99 15.76
N VAL A 229 4.55 11.57 16.13
CA VAL A 229 5.87 10.98 15.88
C VAL A 229 5.99 9.58 16.48
N ALA A 230 5.49 9.39 17.70
CA ALA A 230 5.55 8.09 18.36
C ALA A 230 4.60 7.07 17.70
N ARG A 231 3.38 7.45 17.33
CA ARG A 231 2.40 6.59 16.65
C ARG A 231 2.93 6.15 15.28
N ASP A 232 3.38 7.09 14.46
CA ASP A 232 3.92 6.83 13.12
C ASP A 232 5.13 5.89 13.19
N TYR A 233 5.98 6.05 14.21
CA TYR A 233 7.11 5.16 14.43
C TYR A 233 6.67 3.73 14.77
N VAL A 234 5.74 3.57 15.72
CA VAL A 234 5.24 2.27 16.18
C VAL A 234 4.51 1.53 15.06
N ASP A 235 3.73 2.24 14.25
CA ASP A 235 3.10 1.67 13.06
C ASP A 235 4.14 1.20 12.03
N ARG A 236 5.14 2.05 11.75
CA ARG A 236 6.18 1.74 10.76
C ARG A 236 6.99 0.49 11.12
N ILE A 237 7.35 0.29 12.38
CA ILE A 237 8.06 -0.93 12.81
C ILE A 237 7.17 -2.18 12.73
N ASP A 238 5.85 -2.00 12.76
CA ASP A 238 4.87 -3.05 12.52
C ASP A 238 4.61 -3.31 11.03
N GLY A 239 5.32 -2.59 10.15
CA GLY A 239 5.19 -2.68 8.70
C GLY A 239 3.96 -1.97 8.16
N LEU A 240 3.40 -1.05 8.95
CA LEU A 240 2.25 -0.23 8.58
C LEU A 240 2.71 1.14 8.09
N ASN A 241 1.99 1.71 7.12
CA ASN A 241 2.17 3.09 6.71
C ASN A 241 1.04 3.96 7.28
N THR A 242 1.40 5.00 8.03
CA THR A 242 0.42 5.86 8.71
C THR A 242 0.11 7.10 7.89
N LEU A 243 -1.18 7.33 7.66
CA LEU A 243 -1.71 8.43 6.86
C LEU A 243 -2.73 9.21 7.68
N TYR A 244 -2.71 10.53 7.55
CA TYR A 244 -3.68 11.43 8.18
C TYR A 244 -4.39 12.24 7.10
N GLY A 245 -5.72 12.30 7.20
CA GLY A 245 -6.57 13.18 6.41
C GLY A 245 -6.43 14.65 6.82
N ASP A 246 -7.41 15.45 6.42
CA ASP A 246 -7.50 16.86 6.82
C ASP A 246 -8.83 17.10 7.53
N THR A 247 -8.80 17.98 8.53
CA THR A 247 -9.95 18.40 9.34
C THR A 247 -11.13 19.02 8.56
N ALA A 248 -10.96 19.25 7.26
CA ALA A 248 -11.99 19.75 6.36
C ALA A 248 -12.75 18.63 5.61
N GLY A 249 -12.26 17.39 5.68
CA GLY A 249 -12.71 16.27 4.84
C GLY A 249 -12.03 16.23 3.48
N GLY A 250 -11.74 15.03 2.99
CA GLY A 250 -11.08 14.83 1.70
C GLY A 250 -11.14 13.39 1.20
N THR A 251 -10.21 13.04 0.30
CA THR A 251 -9.98 11.65 -0.09
C THR A 251 -8.56 11.30 0.26
N THR A 252 -8.40 10.30 1.12
CA THR A 252 -7.09 9.78 1.55
C THR A 252 -6.98 8.35 1.05
N SER A 253 -5.94 8.08 0.26
CA SER A 253 -5.69 6.74 -0.29
C SER A 253 -4.48 6.12 0.38
N GLY A 254 -4.65 4.90 0.87
CA GLY A 254 -3.58 3.97 1.17
C GLY A 254 -2.92 3.43 -0.09
N THR A 255 -2.15 2.39 0.12
CA THR A 255 -1.24 1.79 -0.85
C THR A 255 -1.67 0.35 -1.16
N ALA A 256 -0.73 -0.49 -1.59
CA ALA A 256 -0.92 -1.93 -1.68
C ALA A 256 -0.30 -2.68 -0.47
N ALA A 257 0.30 -1.95 0.46
CA ALA A 257 0.80 -2.46 1.73
C ALA A 257 -0.27 -2.27 2.82
N ALA A 258 0.01 -2.76 4.03
CA ALA A 258 -0.88 -2.49 5.15
C ALA A 258 -0.76 -1.02 5.59
N ASP A 259 -1.88 -0.31 5.63
CA ASP A 259 -1.94 1.10 5.99
C ASP A 259 -2.76 1.34 7.28
N VAL A 260 -2.45 2.42 7.99
CA VAL A 260 -3.30 3.00 9.04
C VAL A 260 -3.71 4.39 8.59
N ILE A 261 -5.00 4.60 8.38
CA ILE A 261 -5.56 5.86 7.88
C ILE A 261 -6.45 6.47 8.96
N TYR A 262 -6.16 7.72 9.34
CA TYR A 262 -6.96 8.55 10.23
C TYR A 262 -7.66 9.65 9.43
N GLY A 263 -8.99 9.67 9.40
CA GLY A 263 -9.79 10.70 8.73
C GLY A 263 -9.76 12.05 9.44
N LEU A 264 -9.62 12.02 10.78
CA LEU A 264 -9.69 13.18 11.67
C LEU A 264 -11.10 13.77 11.80
N GLN A 265 -11.34 14.93 11.20
CA GLN A 265 -12.61 15.64 11.31
C GLN A 265 -13.07 15.99 9.90
N GLY A 266 -14.38 16.04 9.68
CA GLY A 266 -14.93 16.34 8.37
C GLY A 266 -15.51 15.10 7.71
N ASN A 267 -15.97 15.24 6.48
CA ASN A 267 -16.57 14.12 5.77
C ASN A 267 -15.54 13.57 4.78
N ASP A 268 -14.99 12.41 5.11
CA ASP A 268 -13.84 11.83 4.44
C ASP A 268 -14.21 10.63 3.54
N ILE A 269 -13.37 10.40 2.54
CA ILE A 269 -13.34 9.16 1.76
C ILE A 269 -11.99 8.50 2.00
N LEU A 270 -11.98 7.41 2.76
CA LEU A 270 -10.78 6.64 3.08
C LEU A 270 -10.74 5.40 2.20
N LEU A 271 -9.69 5.25 1.40
CA LEU A 271 -9.48 4.11 0.51
C LEU A 271 -8.28 3.31 1.03
N GLY A 272 -8.49 2.12 1.59
CA GLY A 272 -7.41 1.26 2.12
C GLY A 272 -6.53 0.71 1.00
N GLY A 273 -7.16 0.03 0.05
CA GLY A 273 -6.51 -0.50 -1.13
C GLY A 273 -6.30 -2.00 -1.01
N ALA A 274 -5.06 -2.46 -1.19
CA ALA A 274 -4.73 -3.85 -0.89
C ALA A 274 -3.86 -3.88 0.37
N GLY A 275 -4.02 -4.89 1.21
CA GLY A 275 -3.33 -4.92 2.50
C GLY A 275 -4.29 -5.24 3.62
N ASN A 276 -3.75 -5.39 4.83
CA ASN A 276 -4.59 -5.50 6.02
C ASN A 276 -4.65 -4.13 6.66
N ASP A 277 -5.62 -3.33 6.25
CA ASP A 277 -5.64 -1.90 6.54
C ASP A 277 -6.48 -1.58 7.78
N VAL A 278 -6.11 -0.50 8.47
CA VAL A 278 -6.89 0.09 9.56
C VAL A 278 -7.38 1.47 9.12
N LEU A 279 -8.68 1.62 8.92
CA LEU A 279 -9.31 2.88 8.52
C LEU A 279 -10.14 3.40 9.69
N ASN A 280 -9.82 4.59 10.20
CA ASN A 280 -10.58 5.29 11.23
C ASN A 280 -11.16 6.56 10.58
N GLY A 281 -12.48 6.63 10.41
CA GLY A 281 -13.18 7.82 9.90
C GLY A 281 -13.12 8.98 10.89
N ASP A 282 -13.18 8.66 12.18
CA ASP A 282 -13.17 9.59 13.29
C ASP A 282 -14.45 10.44 13.32
N GLY A 283 -14.38 11.77 13.20
CA GLY A 283 -15.56 12.62 13.30
C GLY A 283 -16.09 13.10 11.94
N GLY A 284 -17.34 12.77 11.61
CA GLY A 284 -18.05 13.30 10.43
C GLY A 284 -18.87 12.22 9.71
N ASP A 285 -19.45 12.55 8.55
CA ASP A 285 -20.18 11.55 7.74
C ASP A 285 -19.20 10.97 6.68
N ASP A 286 -18.59 9.81 6.97
CA ASP A 286 -17.46 9.26 6.21
C ASP A 286 -17.82 8.10 5.27
N ILE A 287 -16.95 7.85 4.29
CA ILE A 287 -16.99 6.66 3.41
C ILE A 287 -15.66 5.92 3.53
N LEU A 288 -15.69 4.73 4.11
CA LEU A 288 -14.52 3.88 4.29
C LEU A 288 -14.58 2.69 3.33
N VAL A 289 -13.57 2.54 2.48
CA VAL A 289 -13.43 1.44 1.52
C VAL A 289 -12.21 0.61 1.89
N GLY A 290 -12.43 -0.58 2.45
CA GLY A 290 -11.33 -1.47 2.89
C GLY A 290 -10.53 -2.02 1.72
N GLY A 291 -11.21 -2.43 0.65
CA GLY A 291 -10.54 -3.02 -0.52
C GLY A 291 -10.27 -4.51 -0.33
N SER A 292 -9.03 -4.98 -0.52
CA SER A 292 -8.68 -6.39 -0.40
C SER A 292 -7.73 -6.68 0.75
N GLY A 293 -8.06 -7.67 1.57
CA GLY A 293 -7.28 -8.11 2.73
C GLY A 293 -8.14 -8.10 3.99
N ASP A 294 -7.56 -8.42 5.14
CA ASP A 294 -8.29 -8.50 6.40
C ASP A 294 -8.26 -7.12 7.08
N ASN A 295 -9.27 -6.28 6.81
CA ASN A 295 -9.28 -4.88 7.21
C ASN A 295 -10.00 -4.63 8.54
N LEU A 296 -9.67 -3.53 9.20
CA LEU A 296 -10.41 -2.96 10.33
C LEU A 296 -10.93 -1.57 9.96
N LEU A 297 -12.25 -1.42 9.82
CA LEU A 297 -12.89 -0.14 9.54
C LEU A 297 -13.67 0.33 10.78
N ARG A 298 -13.40 1.56 11.22
CA ARG A 298 -14.16 2.26 12.26
C ARG A 298 -14.73 3.54 11.65
N GLY A 299 -16.06 3.67 11.59
CA GLY A 299 -16.70 4.91 11.14
C GLY A 299 -16.39 6.04 12.11
N GLY A 300 -16.74 5.86 13.37
CA GLY A 300 -16.48 6.84 14.42
C GLY A 300 -17.78 7.53 14.81
N ALA A 301 -17.85 8.85 14.76
CA ALA A 301 -19.07 9.59 15.03
C ALA A 301 -19.60 10.31 13.79
N GLY A 302 -20.83 10.01 13.41
CA GLY A 302 -21.54 10.59 12.29
C GLY A 302 -22.33 9.53 11.55
N ARG A 303 -22.70 9.75 10.29
CA ARG A 303 -23.42 8.76 9.48
C ARG A 303 -22.48 8.21 8.42
N ASP A 304 -21.87 7.08 8.76
CA ASP A 304 -20.76 6.53 8.01
C ASP A 304 -21.21 5.43 7.05
N VAL A 305 -20.41 5.23 6.00
CA VAL A 305 -20.56 4.12 5.05
C VAL A 305 -19.31 3.27 5.06
N LEU A 306 -19.42 2.05 5.61
CA LEU A 306 -18.32 1.09 5.66
C LEU A 306 -18.51 0.04 4.56
N LEU A 307 -17.54 -0.02 3.64
CA LEU A 307 -17.48 -0.93 2.51
C LEU A 307 -16.28 -1.87 2.71
N GLY A 308 -16.50 -3.02 3.37
CA GLY A 308 -15.41 -3.92 3.80
C GLY A 308 -14.56 -4.47 2.65
N GLY A 309 -15.19 -4.84 1.54
CA GLY A 309 -14.49 -5.38 0.38
C GLY A 309 -14.30 -6.90 0.47
N SER A 310 -13.14 -7.41 0.08
CA SER A 310 -12.84 -8.85 0.12
C SER A 310 -11.85 -9.15 1.24
N GLY A 311 -12.08 -10.23 1.99
CA GLY A 311 -11.24 -10.61 3.13
C GLY A 311 -12.07 -10.89 4.37
N ALA A 312 -11.40 -11.06 5.51
CA ALA A 312 -12.02 -11.21 6.82
C ALA A 312 -12.03 -9.87 7.57
N ASP A 313 -12.96 -8.99 7.22
CA ASP A 313 -12.98 -7.63 7.75
C ASP A 313 -13.61 -7.55 9.16
N THR A 314 -13.13 -6.62 9.97
CA THR A 314 -13.82 -6.15 11.19
C THR A 314 -14.37 -4.75 10.95
N LEU A 315 -15.66 -4.56 11.14
CA LEU A 315 -16.36 -3.31 10.80
C LEU A 315 -17.11 -2.81 12.04
N VAL A 316 -16.86 -1.55 12.41
CA VAL A 316 -17.47 -0.86 13.55
C VAL A 316 -18.07 0.44 13.02
N GLY A 317 -19.40 0.56 12.97
CA GLY A 317 -20.06 1.80 12.54
C GLY A 317 -19.71 2.94 13.49
N GLY A 318 -20.02 2.73 14.77
CA GLY A 318 -19.77 3.71 15.82
C GLY A 318 -21.04 4.49 16.14
N ARG A 319 -20.90 5.75 16.53
CA ARG A 319 -22.04 6.59 16.89
C ARG A 319 -22.64 7.26 15.66
N GLY A 320 -23.85 6.84 15.34
CA GLY A 320 -24.79 7.49 14.46
C GLY A 320 -25.61 6.47 13.70
N ASP A 321 -26.24 6.91 12.61
CA ASP A 321 -27.04 6.01 11.78
C ASP A 321 -26.20 5.59 10.57
N ASP A 322 -25.62 4.40 10.61
CA ASP A 322 -24.59 3.98 9.66
C ASP A 322 -25.09 3.04 8.55
N VAL A 323 -24.26 2.88 7.53
CA VAL A 323 -24.42 1.87 6.48
C VAL A 323 -23.22 0.95 6.53
N VAL A 324 -23.45 -0.33 6.78
CA VAL A 324 -22.38 -1.33 6.71
C VAL A 324 -22.63 -2.36 5.62
N VAL A 325 -21.74 -2.39 4.64
CA VAL A 325 -21.71 -3.37 3.56
C VAL A 325 -20.52 -4.31 3.80
N ALA A 326 -20.80 -5.43 4.45
CA ALA A 326 -19.81 -6.45 4.75
C ALA A 326 -19.37 -7.21 3.50
N GLY A 327 -18.10 -7.61 3.49
CA GLY A 327 -17.51 -8.56 2.56
C GLY A 327 -17.94 -10.01 2.79
N ASP A 328 -17.14 -10.95 2.27
CA ASP A 328 -17.44 -12.39 2.31
C ASP A 328 -17.50 -12.96 3.74
N LYS A 329 -16.51 -12.59 4.57
CA LYS A 329 -16.43 -12.94 5.99
C LYS A 329 -16.22 -11.65 6.75
N ALA A 330 -17.14 -11.29 7.63
CA ALA A 330 -16.98 -10.08 8.42
C ALA A 330 -17.35 -10.30 9.88
N ILE A 331 -16.69 -9.56 10.75
CA ILE A 331 -17.08 -9.34 12.13
C ILE A 331 -17.64 -7.92 12.20
N LEU A 332 -18.93 -7.80 12.45
CA LEU A 332 -19.57 -6.52 12.73
C LEU A 332 -19.61 -6.30 14.24
N ARG A 333 -19.12 -5.17 14.75
CA ARG A 333 -19.30 -4.81 16.16
C ARG A 333 -20.31 -3.68 16.28
N TYR A 334 -21.21 -3.82 17.25
CA TYR A 334 -22.23 -2.82 17.55
C TYR A 334 -22.39 -2.73 19.07
N ALA A 335 -22.35 -1.53 19.60
CA ALA A 335 -22.50 -1.22 21.01
C ALA A 335 -23.82 -0.47 21.28
N ALA A 336 -24.25 -0.49 22.54
CA ALA A 336 -25.37 0.35 22.96
C ALA A 336 -25.03 1.84 22.79
N GLY A 337 -25.93 2.60 22.16
CA GLY A 337 -25.74 4.01 21.85
C GLY A 337 -25.20 4.30 20.45
N ASP A 338 -24.91 3.28 19.64
CA ASP A 338 -24.41 3.44 18.27
C ASP A 338 -25.48 4.12 17.40
N GLY A 339 -26.69 3.56 17.31
CA GLY A 339 -27.78 4.18 16.53
C GLY A 339 -28.48 3.19 15.64
N VAL A 340 -29.01 3.63 14.49
CA VAL A 340 -29.69 2.76 13.53
C VAL A 340 -28.76 2.43 12.35
N ASP A 341 -28.32 1.18 12.26
CA ASP A 341 -27.41 0.75 11.20
C ASP A 341 -28.15 -0.07 10.15
N LEU A 342 -27.93 0.28 8.89
CA LEU A 342 -28.33 -0.52 7.74
C LEU A 342 -27.22 -1.51 7.38
N VAL A 343 -27.48 -2.80 7.61
CA VAL A 343 -26.49 -3.86 7.39
C VAL A 343 -26.82 -4.69 6.15
N SER A 344 -25.87 -4.72 5.21
CA SER A 344 -25.80 -5.69 4.11
C SER A 344 -24.72 -6.71 4.41
N ALA A 345 -25.10 -7.80 5.06
CA ALA A 345 -24.21 -8.89 5.46
C ALA A 345 -24.40 -10.16 4.61
N MET A 346 -23.37 -11.00 4.56
CA MET A 346 -23.43 -12.35 4.00
C MET A 346 -23.75 -13.38 5.10
N ALA A 347 -24.11 -14.60 4.72
CA ALA A 347 -24.43 -15.67 5.67
C ALA A 347 -23.24 -16.06 6.58
N GLY A 348 -22.01 -15.74 6.19
CA GLY A 348 -20.79 -15.96 6.97
C GLY A 348 -20.47 -14.85 7.97
N THR A 349 -21.21 -13.73 7.98
CA THR A 349 -20.95 -12.59 8.86
C THR A 349 -21.36 -12.91 10.31
N ARG A 350 -20.47 -12.60 11.25
CA ARG A 350 -20.71 -12.61 12.69
C ARG A 350 -20.96 -11.18 13.16
N VAL A 351 -22.01 -10.96 13.95
CA VAL A 351 -22.25 -9.69 14.64
C VAL A 351 -21.98 -9.88 16.13
N GLU A 352 -21.14 -9.03 16.70
CA GLU A 352 -20.82 -8.95 18.12
C GLU A 352 -21.54 -7.74 18.72
N LEU A 353 -22.33 -7.97 19.77
CA LEU A 353 -23.09 -6.95 20.46
C LEU A 353 -22.49 -6.69 21.84
N ASP A 354 -21.90 -5.51 22.00
CA ASP A 354 -21.20 -5.10 23.20
C ASP A 354 -22.17 -4.40 24.18
N GLY A 355 -22.19 -4.87 25.44
CA GLY A 355 -23.08 -4.34 26.47
C GLY A 355 -24.57 -4.66 26.30
N ILE A 356 -24.96 -5.45 25.30
CA ILE A 356 -26.37 -5.77 24.99
C ILE A 356 -26.65 -7.25 25.28
N ALA A 357 -27.68 -7.51 26.09
CA ALA A 357 -28.13 -8.87 26.42
C ALA A 357 -29.18 -9.37 25.43
N ALA A 358 -29.26 -10.69 25.20
CA ALA A 358 -30.24 -11.26 24.28
C ALA A 358 -31.69 -11.03 24.72
N GLY A 359 -31.91 -10.87 26.03
CA GLY A 359 -33.23 -10.58 26.60
C GLY A 359 -33.75 -9.15 26.39
N SER A 360 -32.91 -8.23 25.93
CA SER A 360 -33.25 -6.80 25.77
C SER A 360 -33.58 -6.38 24.35
N ILE A 361 -33.64 -7.30 23.39
CA ILE A 361 -33.94 -6.97 21.99
C ILE A 361 -35.44 -7.04 21.68
N THR A 362 -35.83 -6.33 20.63
CA THR A 362 -37.07 -6.58 19.89
C THR A 362 -36.74 -6.94 18.45
N VAL A 363 -37.52 -7.84 17.84
CA VAL A 363 -37.35 -8.21 16.43
C VAL A 363 -38.65 -7.92 15.67
N ARG A 364 -38.57 -7.09 14.62
CA ARG A 364 -39.73 -6.66 13.81
C ARG A 364 -39.44 -6.78 12.32
N HIS A 365 -40.50 -6.79 11.51
CA HIS A 365 -40.39 -6.65 10.06
C HIS A 365 -40.34 -5.19 9.63
N LEU A 366 -39.66 -4.90 8.53
CA LEU A 366 -39.77 -3.63 7.82
C LEU A 366 -39.86 -3.91 6.32
N GLY A 367 -41.07 -4.19 5.84
CA GLY A 367 -41.28 -4.73 4.50
C GLY A 367 -40.59 -6.08 4.35
N GLY A 368 -39.56 -6.17 3.50
CA GLY A 368 -38.75 -7.39 3.36
C GLY A 368 -37.59 -7.51 4.36
N ALA A 369 -37.25 -6.44 5.09
CA ALA A 369 -36.12 -6.39 6.01
C ALA A 369 -36.48 -6.93 7.41
N LEU A 370 -35.45 -7.34 8.15
CA LEU A 370 -35.55 -7.69 9.56
C LEU A 370 -34.87 -6.62 10.40
N VAL A 371 -35.55 -6.14 11.43
CA VAL A 371 -35.05 -5.11 12.36
C VAL A 371 -34.82 -5.75 13.71
N VAL A 372 -33.61 -5.66 14.24
CA VAL A 372 -33.27 -5.96 15.62
C VAL A 372 -33.12 -4.64 16.36
N GLY A 373 -34.13 -4.26 17.14
CA GLY A 373 -34.13 -3.00 17.90
C GLY A 373 -33.70 -3.20 19.36
N PHE A 374 -33.03 -2.19 19.90
CA PHE A 374 -32.45 -2.19 21.25
C PHE A 374 -33.16 -1.20 22.19
N ALA A 375 -32.84 -1.26 23.48
CA ALA A 375 -33.57 -0.53 24.52
C ALA A 375 -33.31 0.99 24.54
N ASP A 376 -32.16 1.40 24.01
CA ASP A 376 -31.73 2.80 23.81
C ASP A 376 -32.38 3.47 22.60
N GLY A 377 -33.08 2.70 21.75
CA GLY A 377 -33.70 3.18 20.52
C GLY A 377 -32.88 2.91 19.25
N GLY A 378 -31.66 2.39 19.38
CA GLY A 378 -30.86 1.92 18.25
C GLY A 378 -31.41 0.65 17.62
N ALA A 379 -30.93 0.31 16.42
CA ALA A 379 -31.32 -0.91 15.73
C ALA A 379 -30.31 -1.37 14.68
N LEU A 380 -30.18 -2.69 14.50
CA LEU A 380 -29.58 -3.28 13.31
C LEU A 380 -30.67 -3.67 12.30
N VAL A 381 -30.54 -3.18 11.07
CA VAL A 381 -31.52 -3.40 9.99
C VAL A 381 -30.92 -4.25 8.88
N PHE A 382 -31.36 -5.50 8.78
CA PHE A 382 -30.88 -6.47 7.79
C PHE A 382 -31.79 -6.51 6.57
N GLY A 383 -31.21 -6.41 5.36
CA GLY A 383 -31.93 -6.46 4.10
C GLY A 383 -32.69 -7.78 3.85
N ALA A 384 -33.64 -7.77 2.91
CA ALA A 384 -34.47 -8.93 2.60
C ALA A 384 -33.65 -10.15 2.16
N GLY A 385 -33.71 -11.24 2.94
CA GLY A 385 -32.99 -12.49 2.66
C GLY A 385 -31.49 -12.47 3.02
N LYS A 386 -30.98 -11.38 3.61
CA LYS A 386 -29.58 -11.19 4.01
C LYS A 386 -29.48 -10.97 5.52
N ILE A 387 -29.77 -12.03 6.29
CA ILE A 387 -29.61 -11.99 7.75
C ILE A 387 -28.16 -12.35 8.06
N ALA A 388 -27.56 -11.66 9.03
CA ALA A 388 -26.25 -12.04 9.56
C ALA A 388 -26.24 -13.52 9.98
N GLY A 389 -25.10 -14.20 9.79
CA GLY A 389 -24.93 -15.61 10.15
C GLY A 389 -25.30 -15.88 11.61
N SER A 390 -24.73 -15.08 12.53
CA SER A 390 -25.03 -15.13 13.95
C SER A 390 -24.88 -13.76 14.63
N LEU A 391 -25.75 -13.49 15.61
CA LEU A 391 -25.63 -12.40 16.58
C LEU A 391 -25.13 -12.97 17.91
N HIS A 392 -24.03 -12.44 18.42
CA HIS A 392 -23.39 -12.80 19.68
C HIS A 392 -23.63 -11.69 20.69
N PHE A 393 -24.23 -12.02 21.83
CA PHE A 393 -24.61 -11.07 22.87
C PHE A 393 -23.62 -11.08 24.03
N ALA A 394 -23.58 -9.98 24.78
CA ALA A 394 -22.70 -9.81 25.94
C ALA A 394 -22.98 -10.81 27.08
N ASP A 395 -24.19 -11.39 27.15
CA ASP A 395 -24.56 -12.44 28.12
C ASP A 395 -24.13 -13.86 27.67
N GLY A 396 -23.38 -13.97 26.57
CA GLY A 396 -22.88 -15.23 26.01
C GLY A 396 -23.90 -15.98 25.16
N VAL A 397 -25.11 -15.45 24.97
CA VAL A 397 -26.11 -16.04 24.08
C VAL A 397 -25.71 -15.77 22.62
N THR A 398 -25.99 -16.74 21.74
CA THR A 398 -25.85 -16.58 20.30
C THR A 398 -27.16 -16.91 19.60
N LEU A 399 -27.64 -16.02 18.74
CA LEU A 399 -28.82 -16.22 17.92
C LEU A 399 -28.44 -16.31 16.44
N THR A 400 -28.87 -17.38 15.79
CA THR A 400 -28.73 -17.57 14.33
C THR A 400 -29.77 -16.76 13.57
N ALA A 401 -29.54 -16.56 12.28
CA ALA A 401 -30.50 -15.96 11.35
C ALA A 401 -31.92 -16.57 11.44
N ALA A 402 -32.01 -17.89 11.54
CA ALA A 402 -33.29 -18.60 11.64
C ALA A 402 -34.01 -18.33 12.97
N GLN A 403 -33.25 -18.23 14.07
CA GLN A 403 -33.81 -17.89 15.38
C GLN A 403 -34.30 -16.44 15.42
N LEU A 404 -33.53 -15.50 14.86
CA LEU A 404 -33.96 -14.10 14.75
C LEU A 404 -35.24 -13.97 13.91
N SER A 405 -35.31 -14.65 12.77
CA SER A 405 -36.52 -14.66 11.94
C SER A 405 -37.74 -15.21 12.68
N ALA A 406 -37.56 -16.21 13.54
CA ALA A 406 -38.65 -16.79 14.33
C ALA A 406 -39.12 -15.90 15.49
N LEU A 407 -38.26 -14.98 15.96
CA LEU A 407 -38.60 -13.97 16.97
C LEU A 407 -39.34 -12.76 16.39
N ALA A 408 -39.28 -12.58 15.06
CA ALA A 408 -39.87 -11.43 14.39
C ALA A 408 -41.39 -11.35 14.59
N SER A 409 -41.88 -10.21 15.06
CA SER A 409 -43.32 -9.97 15.20
C SER A 409 -43.69 -8.50 14.99
N GLY A 410 -44.76 -8.28 14.23
CA GLY A 410 -45.22 -6.93 13.89
C GLY A 410 -44.33 -6.19 12.89
N GLU A 411 -44.72 -4.96 12.56
CA GLU A 411 -43.97 -4.05 11.68
C GLU A 411 -43.23 -3.00 12.52
N ALA A 412 -42.07 -2.57 12.03
CA ALA A 412 -41.35 -1.40 12.50
C ALA A 412 -42.19 -0.13 12.32
N ASP A 413 -41.90 0.89 13.12
CA ASP A 413 -42.63 2.15 13.03
C ASP A 413 -42.18 2.99 11.81
N ALA A 414 -42.99 4.01 11.51
CA ALA A 414 -42.78 4.87 10.35
C ALA A 414 -41.54 5.76 10.46
N ALA A 415 -41.07 6.06 11.68
CA ALA A 415 -39.87 6.88 11.87
C ALA A 415 -38.63 6.07 11.49
N LEU A 416 -38.51 4.85 12.02
CA LEU A 416 -37.44 3.92 11.64
C LEU A 416 -37.48 3.61 10.14
N ALA A 417 -38.68 3.43 9.56
CA ALA A 417 -38.83 3.22 8.12
C ALA A 417 -38.25 4.39 7.28
N ALA A 418 -38.40 5.63 7.75
CA ALA A 418 -37.86 6.81 7.09
C ALA A 418 -36.33 6.89 7.22
N THR A 419 -35.77 6.61 8.41
CA THR A 419 -34.31 6.52 8.62
C THR A 419 -33.69 5.48 7.68
N VAL A 420 -34.25 4.27 7.64
CA VAL A 420 -33.75 3.19 6.76
C VAL A 420 -33.83 3.58 5.27
N GLN A 421 -34.81 4.39 4.87
CA GLN A 421 -34.87 4.89 3.49
C GLN A 421 -33.73 5.87 3.20
N GLN A 422 -33.35 6.73 4.15
CA GLN A 422 -32.22 7.64 4.01
C GLN A 422 -30.90 6.85 3.93
N LEU A 423 -30.71 5.84 4.77
CA LEU A 423 -29.51 4.99 4.77
C LEU A 423 -29.36 4.20 3.46
N ARG A 424 -30.47 3.73 2.88
CA ARG A 424 -30.43 3.09 1.55
C ARG A 424 -29.97 4.06 0.45
N ALA A 425 -30.43 5.31 0.50
CA ALA A 425 -30.01 6.33 -0.45
C ALA A 425 -28.53 6.71 -0.24
N LEU A 426 -28.07 6.76 1.00
CA LEU A 426 -26.67 7.00 1.35
C LEU A 426 -25.76 5.89 0.81
N ARG A 427 -26.12 4.61 1.05
CA ARG A 427 -25.43 3.45 0.46
C ARG A 427 -25.32 3.57 -1.05
N ASP A 428 -26.43 3.84 -1.73
CA ASP A 428 -26.46 3.90 -3.19
C ASP A 428 -25.62 5.07 -3.75
N ALA A 429 -25.47 6.15 -2.98
CA ALA A 429 -24.62 7.30 -3.33
C ALA A 429 -23.13 7.03 -3.10
N ALA A 430 -22.78 6.18 -2.15
CA ALA A 430 -21.41 5.81 -1.80
C ALA A 430 -20.82 4.69 -2.68
N GLU A 431 -21.66 3.91 -3.37
CA GLU A 431 -21.22 2.77 -4.21
C GLU A 431 -20.10 3.12 -5.22
N PRO A 432 -20.10 4.29 -5.90
CA PRO A 432 -19.00 4.66 -6.81
C PRO A 432 -17.64 4.82 -6.15
N ALA A 433 -17.57 4.97 -4.80
CA ALA A 433 -16.31 5.09 -4.09
C ALA A 433 -15.44 3.82 -4.18
N ARG A 434 -16.06 2.65 -4.42
CA ARG A 434 -15.35 1.37 -4.63
C ARG A 434 -14.45 1.38 -5.87
N ASP A 435 -14.80 2.19 -6.85
CA ASP A 435 -14.13 2.27 -8.14
C ASP A 435 -13.21 3.51 -8.25
N LEU A 436 -13.06 4.27 -7.16
CA LEU A 436 -12.12 5.37 -7.14
C LEU A 436 -10.68 4.81 -7.26
N PRO A 437 -9.85 5.39 -8.14
CA PRO A 437 -8.47 4.98 -8.23
C PRO A 437 -7.75 5.29 -6.92
N LEU A 438 -6.90 4.37 -6.48
CA LEU A 438 -5.96 4.66 -5.40
C LEU A 438 -4.97 5.72 -5.89
N ALA A 439 -4.88 6.81 -5.14
CA ALA A 439 -3.96 7.89 -5.41
C ALA A 439 -3.22 8.21 -4.10
N PRO A 440 -2.28 7.35 -3.66
CA PRO A 440 -1.51 7.61 -2.45
C PRO A 440 -0.68 8.89 -2.59
N ASP A 441 -0.38 9.51 -1.46
CA ASP A 441 0.63 10.57 -1.41
C ASP A 441 2.02 9.96 -1.63
N LEU A 442 2.72 10.46 -2.65
CA LEU A 442 4.06 10.00 -3.01
C LEU A 442 5.16 10.72 -2.21
N ILE A 443 4.83 11.76 -1.45
CA ILE A 443 5.81 12.51 -0.68
C ILE A 443 6.13 11.78 0.62
N VAL A 444 7.40 11.47 0.82
CA VAL A 444 7.88 10.92 2.09
C VAL A 444 8.13 12.05 3.08
N ASN A 445 7.59 11.92 4.29
CA ASN A 445 7.79 12.88 5.38
C ASN A 445 7.42 14.33 5.00
N GLY A 446 6.29 14.50 4.31
CA GLY A 446 5.81 15.81 3.86
C GLY A 446 5.28 16.73 4.96
N SER A 447 4.90 16.14 6.11
CA SER A 447 4.55 16.83 7.36
C SER A 447 5.74 16.99 8.32
N PHE A 448 6.94 16.51 7.94
CA PHE A 448 8.17 16.65 8.72
C PHE A 448 8.15 16.04 10.14
N GLU A 449 7.24 15.12 10.44
CA GLU A 449 7.12 14.45 11.74
C GLU A 449 8.20 13.37 11.96
N ASN A 450 8.74 12.80 10.90
CA ASN A 450 9.87 11.90 11.03
C ASN A 450 11.15 12.70 11.26
N ILE A 451 11.64 12.65 12.50
CA ILE A 451 12.81 13.38 13.00
C ILE A 451 14.01 12.48 13.28
N ASP A 452 13.99 11.23 12.82
CA ASP A 452 15.10 10.29 13.00
C ASP A 452 16.41 10.82 12.37
N GLY A 453 17.53 10.57 13.04
CA GLY A 453 18.85 11.08 12.62
C GLY A 453 19.13 12.55 12.99
N THR A 454 18.15 13.30 13.50
CA THR A 454 18.34 14.73 13.84
C THR A 454 18.84 14.95 15.27
N LEU A 455 19.44 16.12 15.51
CA LEU A 455 19.93 16.58 16.81
C LEU A 455 18.92 17.49 17.51
N VAL A 456 18.82 17.36 18.83
CA VAL A 456 17.86 18.08 19.69
C VAL A 456 18.33 19.49 20.04
N ARG A 457 17.40 20.46 19.99
CA ARG A 457 17.52 21.80 20.61
C ARG A 457 16.25 22.21 21.35
N ASP A 458 16.33 23.35 22.04
CA ASP A 458 15.26 23.95 22.83
C ASP A 458 14.06 24.46 22.01
N TRP A 459 14.26 24.72 20.72
CA TRP A 459 13.23 25.18 19.77
C TRP A 459 12.76 24.07 18.80
N GLY A 460 13.42 22.91 18.77
CA GLY A 460 13.12 21.84 17.81
C GLY A 460 14.27 20.88 17.55
N ARG A 461 14.57 20.67 16.26
CA ARG A 461 15.53 19.69 15.73
C ARG A 461 16.36 20.27 14.59
N TYR A 462 17.54 19.71 14.35
CA TYR A 462 18.35 20.06 13.19
C TYR A 462 19.27 18.92 12.78
N ASP A 463 19.71 18.93 11.53
CA ASP A 463 20.82 18.10 11.07
C ASP A 463 21.94 18.97 10.49
N PRO A 464 23.19 18.86 10.98
CA PRO A 464 24.30 19.71 10.55
C PRO A 464 24.76 19.44 9.11
N ASP A 465 24.52 18.24 8.58
CA ASP A 465 24.94 17.81 7.25
C ASP A 465 23.85 18.05 6.20
N GLY A 466 22.68 18.52 6.62
CA GLY A 466 21.57 18.90 5.78
C GLY A 466 20.73 17.71 5.31
N ILE A 467 20.69 16.64 6.10
CA ILE A 467 19.94 15.42 5.83
C ILE A 467 18.77 15.34 6.79
N MET A 468 17.56 15.12 6.26
CA MET A 468 16.38 14.80 7.05
C MET A 468 15.71 13.55 6.46
N PRO A 469 14.90 12.81 7.23
CA PRO A 469 14.22 11.65 6.68
C PRO A 469 13.38 12.03 5.45
N GLY A 470 13.67 11.40 4.31
CA GLY A 470 13.02 11.68 3.02
C GLY A 470 13.51 12.93 2.28
N TRP A 471 14.37 13.77 2.87
CA TRP A 471 14.76 15.06 2.29
C TRP A 471 16.25 15.35 2.41
N VAL A 472 16.82 16.00 1.39
CA VAL A 472 18.23 16.41 1.38
C VAL A 472 18.37 17.87 0.99
N ASN A 473 19.30 18.57 1.64
CA ASN A 473 19.69 19.92 1.23
C ASN A 473 20.64 19.84 0.01
N LEU A 474 20.28 20.53 -1.08
CA LEU A 474 21.14 20.70 -2.25
C LEU A 474 22.21 21.78 -2.04
N ALA A 475 22.00 22.66 -1.07
CA ALA A 475 23.01 23.61 -0.61
C ALA A 475 23.87 22.98 0.51
N SER A 476 24.99 23.63 0.84
CA SER A 476 25.81 23.25 1.99
C SER A 476 25.24 23.86 3.29
N GLY A 477 25.08 23.07 4.34
CA GLY A 477 24.75 23.58 5.67
C GLY A 477 23.52 22.92 6.29
N ARG A 478 23.27 23.27 7.55
CA ARG A 478 22.24 22.60 8.37
C ARG A 478 20.83 22.86 7.84
N VAL A 479 19.95 21.89 8.04
CA VAL A 479 18.49 22.09 7.96
C VAL A 479 17.89 21.96 9.35
N GLU A 480 16.79 22.67 9.59
CA GLU A 480 16.15 22.84 10.89
C GLU A 480 14.66 22.48 10.79
N GLN A 481 14.16 21.74 11.77
CA GLN A 481 12.74 21.47 11.98
C GLN A 481 12.34 22.12 13.30
N HIS A 482 11.42 23.07 13.23
CA HIS A 482 10.95 23.79 14.39
C HIS A 482 9.74 23.10 15.00
N GLN A 483 9.74 23.01 16.32
CA GLN A 483 8.61 22.52 17.12
C GLN A 483 7.90 23.68 17.80
N ASP A 484 8.55 24.82 17.96
CA ASP A 484 7.98 25.98 18.62
C ASP A 484 7.12 26.83 17.67
N THR A 485 6.35 27.75 18.25
CA THR A 485 5.70 28.82 17.49
C THR A 485 6.64 30.00 17.33
N VAL A 486 7.07 30.28 16.10
CA VAL A 486 7.94 31.42 15.79
C VAL A 486 7.12 32.49 15.06
N ALA A 487 7.09 33.70 15.62
CA ALA A 487 6.35 34.84 15.04
C ALA A 487 4.85 34.59 14.72
N GLY A 488 4.22 33.61 15.38
CA GLY A 488 2.83 33.21 15.13
C GLY A 488 2.67 32.04 14.15
N VAL A 489 3.77 31.51 13.61
CA VAL A 489 3.80 30.30 12.79
C VAL A 489 4.11 29.10 13.68
N SER A 490 3.18 28.17 13.74
CA SER A 490 3.34 26.80 14.28
C SER A 490 3.14 25.80 13.15
N ALA A 491 3.45 24.52 13.36
CA ALA A 491 3.13 23.48 12.38
C ALA A 491 1.65 23.53 11.96
N VAL A 492 1.38 23.28 10.68
CA VAL A 492 0.02 23.23 10.11
C VAL A 492 -0.68 21.95 10.52
N ASP A 493 0.07 20.87 10.61
CA ASP A 493 -0.30 19.59 11.20
C ASP A 493 0.89 19.00 11.96
N GLY A 494 0.62 18.11 12.92
CA GLY A 494 1.68 17.50 13.70
C GLY A 494 2.43 18.48 14.61
N ALA A 495 3.66 18.14 14.92
CA ALA A 495 4.53 18.84 15.84
C ALA A 495 5.60 19.69 15.15
N TYR A 496 5.97 19.41 13.89
CA TYR A 496 7.16 19.97 13.26
C TYR A 496 6.89 20.65 11.92
N TRP A 497 7.64 21.71 11.63
CA TRP A 497 7.69 22.37 10.31
C TRP A 497 9.15 22.64 9.92
N ALA A 498 9.45 22.68 8.63
CA ALA A 498 10.82 22.89 8.14
C ALA A 498 11.15 24.38 7.99
N ASP A 499 12.31 24.81 8.50
CA ASP A 499 12.86 26.15 8.28
C ASP A 499 13.83 26.14 7.09
N LEU A 500 13.48 26.91 6.06
CA LEU A 500 14.26 27.00 4.83
C LEU A 500 15.37 28.08 4.89
N ASP A 501 15.35 28.96 5.90
CA ASP A 501 16.39 29.99 6.08
C ASP A 501 17.70 29.39 6.56
N GLY A 502 17.59 28.35 7.39
CA GLY A 502 18.67 27.65 8.03
C GLY A 502 19.67 28.57 8.77
N ASN A 503 20.77 27.97 9.23
CA ASN A 503 21.80 28.74 9.94
C ASN A 503 22.78 29.39 9.00
N LEU A 504 22.49 30.62 8.60
CA LEU A 504 23.34 31.31 7.62
C LEU A 504 23.39 30.54 6.29
N ASN A 505 22.32 29.84 5.92
CA ASN A 505 22.28 29.04 4.70
C ASN A 505 20.90 28.98 4.04
N HIS A 506 20.77 29.49 2.81
CA HIS A 506 19.56 29.29 2.01
C HIS A 506 19.34 27.80 1.67
N VAL A 507 18.43 27.14 2.40
CA VAL A 507 18.15 25.72 2.21
C VAL A 507 17.52 25.48 0.84
N GLN A 508 17.96 24.41 0.20
CA GLN A 508 17.39 23.89 -1.04
C GLN A 508 16.93 22.47 -0.77
N LEU A 509 15.75 22.33 -0.17
CA LEU A 509 15.25 21.04 0.28
C LEU A 509 14.72 20.25 -0.91
N ALA A 510 15.24 19.04 -1.11
CA ALA A 510 14.93 18.21 -2.26
C ALA A 510 14.55 16.78 -1.88
N GLN A 511 13.65 16.20 -2.67
CA GLN A 511 13.27 14.79 -2.63
C GLN A 511 13.12 14.29 -4.06
N THR A 512 13.72 13.16 -4.38
CA THR A 512 13.32 12.41 -5.58
C THR A 512 12.07 11.61 -5.23
N VAL A 513 10.98 11.90 -5.94
CA VAL A 513 9.65 11.33 -5.70
C VAL A 513 9.56 9.97 -6.38
N GLU A 514 9.33 8.94 -5.59
CA GLU A 514 9.21 7.56 -6.08
C GLU A 514 7.75 7.21 -6.39
N GLY A 515 7.52 6.17 -7.20
CA GLY A 515 6.16 5.76 -7.58
C GLY A 515 5.47 6.68 -8.60
N VAL A 516 6.21 7.62 -9.18
CA VAL A 516 5.70 8.50 -10.24
C VAL A 516 5.56 7.71 -11.54
N GLU A 517 4.35 7.72 -12.09
CA GLU A 517 4.04 7.17 -13.39
C GLU A 517 4.30 8.22 -14.46
N ARG A 518 5.11 7.83 -15.44
CA ARG A 518 5.46 8.68 -16.56
C ARG A 518 4.24 9.17 -17.33
N GLY A 519 4.17 10.48 -17.53
CA GLY A 519 3.09 11.12 -18.27
C GLY A 519 1.76 11.23 -17.51
N ALA A 520 1.61 10.56 -16.37
CA ALA A 520 0.46 10.75 -15.49
C ALA A 520 0.49 12.17 -14.88
N THR A 521 -0.69 12.69 -14.52
CA THR A 521 -0.80 14.02 -13.90
C THR A 521 -0.98 13.88 -12.39
N TYR A 522 -0.17 14.63 -11.64
CA TYR A 522 -0.18 14.68 -10.19
C TYR A 522 -0.54 16.08 -9.71
N ARG A 523 -1.18 16.17 -8.55
CA ARG A 523 -1.35 17.40 -7.79
C ARG A 523 -0.24 17.48 -6.76
N LEU A 524 0.68 18.43 -6.93
CA LEU A 524 1.65 18.84 -5.93
C LEU A 524 1.05 19.95 -5.07
N SER A 525 0.98 19.74 -3.76
CA SER A 525 0.55 20.75 -2.78
C SER A 525 1.55 20.94 -1.66
N PHE A 526 1.57 22.14 -1.08
CA PHE A 526 2.42 22.50 0.07
C PHE A 526 1.88 23.76 0.77
N ALA A 527 2.23 23.94 2.04
CA ALA A 527 1.99 25.15 2.80
C ALA A 527 3.31 25.91 3.03
N VAL A 528 3.29 27.23 2.89
CA VAL A 528 4.45 28.09 3.18
C VAL A 528 4.03 29.31 3.99
N ALA A 529 4.88 29.74 4.92
CA ALA A 529 4.73 30.99 5.67
C ALA A 529 6.06 31.74 5.75
N ASP A 530 6.02 33.01 6.15
CA ASP A 530 7.20 33.85 6.37
C ASP A 530 7.22 34.37 7.81
N THR A 531 8.18 33.90 8.61
CA THR A 531 8.36 34.29 10.01
C THR A 531 9.18 35.57 10.20
N ASP A 532 9.82 36.13 9.16
CA ASP A 532 10.54 37.41 9.22
C ASP A 532 10.22 38.36 8.05
N LEU A 533 9.06 39.01 8.14
CA LEU A 533 8.55 39.98 7.15
C LEU A 533 9.39 41.24 6.90
N LYS A 534 10.58 41.36 7.49
CA LYS A 534 11.44 42.55 7.39
C LYS A 534 12.38 42.48 6.22
N ASP A 535 12.80 41.29 5.83
CA ASP A 535 13.70 41.08 4.71
C ASP A 535 12.90 40.54 3.51
N ALA A 536 13.58 40.22 2.41
CA ALA A 536 12.92 39.90 1.14
C ALA A 536 13.39 38.54 0.63
N GLU A 537 12.60 37.53 0.98
CA GLU A 537 12.80 36.13 0.69
C GLU A 537 12.03 35.74 -0.59
N VAL A 538 12.55 34.77 -1.31
CA VAL A 538 11.89 34.18 -2.49
C VAL A 538 12.07 32.68 -2.43
N LEU A 539 10.96 31.96 -2.44
CA LEU A 539 10.94 30.51 -2.61
C LEU A 539 10.70 30.20 -4.10
N THR A 540 11.52 29.31 -4.63
CA THR A 540 11.38 28.72 -5.97
C THR A 540 11.12 27.23 -5.80
N VAL A 541 10.00 26.75 -6.33
CA VAL A 541 9.62 25.34 -6.31
C VAL A 541 9.79 24.78 -7.71
N THR A 542 10.60 23.73 -7.84
CA THR A 542 10.80 23.03 -9.11
C THR A 542 10.43 21.56 -9.00
N TYR A 543 9.86 21.01 -10.08
CA TYR A 543 9.64 19.58 -10.25
C TYR A 543 10.18 19.15 -11.62
N GLY A 544 11.02 18.11 -11.67
CA GLY A 544 11.68 17.68 -12.91
C GLY A 544 12.54 18.78 -13.54
N GLY A 545 13.11 19.67 -12.72
CA GLY A 545 13.87 20.85 -13.16
C GLY A 545 13.02 22.01 -13.71
N LEU A 546 11.69 21.86 -13.82
CA LEU A 546 10.79 22.92 -14.27
C LEU A 546 10.28 23.73 -13.08
N VAL A 547 10.25 25.06 -13.21
CA VAL A 547 9.69 25.95 -12.18
C VAL A 547 8.16 25.79 -12.16
N VAL A 548 7.65 25.26 -11.05
CA VAL A 548 6.23 25.10 -10.77
C VAL A 548 5.67 26.37 -10.13
N TRP A 549 6.43 26.95 -9.19
CA TRP A 549 6.07 28.18 -8.51
C TRP A 549 7.29 29.00 -8.13
N GLN A 550 7.14 30.32 -8.13
CA GLN A 550 8.16 31.25 -7.62
C GLN A 550 7.48 32.47 -7.02
N GLY A 551 7.83 32.82 -5.79
CA GLY A 551 7.25 33.96 -5.10
C GLY A 551 7.70 34.09 -3.65
N ALA A 552 7.04 35.00 -2.94
CA ALA A 552 7.19 35.20 -1.50
C ALA A 552 5.81 35.07 -0.84
N PRO A 553 5.70 34.46 0.36
CA PRO A 553 4.49 34.49 1.15
C PRO A 553 4.11 35.94 1.52
N LYS A 554 2.83 36.18 1.82
CA LYS A 554 2.29 37.50 2.17
C LYS A 554 2.47 37.86 3.65
N GLY A 555 2.84 36.91 4.50
CA GLY A 555 2.84 37.09 5.95
C GLY A 555 3.21 35.83 6.75
N ALA A 556 3.16 35.99 8.08
CA ALA A 556 3.33 34.92 9.08
C ALA A 556 2.09 34.02 9.22
N ALA A 557 1.23 33.96 8.21
CA ALA A 557 0.10 33.04 8.15
C ALA A 557 0.36 32.06 7.01
N TRP A 558 0.08 30.78 7.24
CA TRP A 558 0.25 29.74 6.23
C TRP A 558 -0.59 30.01 4.98
N GLU A 559 0.07 29.99 3.83
CA GLU A 559 -0.55 29.98 2.51
C GLU A 559 -0.36 28.60 1.89
N SER A 560 -1.47 27.93 1.55
CA SER A 560 -1.44 26.65 0.85
C SER A 560 -1.50 26.85 -0.66
N PHE A 561 -0.66 26.10 -1.38
CA PHE A 561 -0.59 26.10 -2.82
C PHE A 561 -0.82 24.70 -3.38
N SER A 562 -1.34 24.63 -4.61
CA SER A 562 -1.60 23.37 -5.31
C SER A 562 -1.41 23.57 -6.82
N PHE A 563 -0.66 22.68 -7.46
CA PHE A 563 -0.31 22.73 -8.88
C PHE A 563 -0.43 21.35 -9.53
N ALA A 564 -0.77 21.32 -10.81
CA ALA A 564 -0.66 20.10 -11.60
C ALA A 564 0.77 19.95 -12.12
N VAL A 565 1.39 18.80 -11.89
CA VAL A 565 2.69 18.40 -12.46
C VAL A 565 2.53 17.10 -13.23
N THR A 566 3.42 16.82 -14.18
CA THR A 566 3.38 15.62 -15.00
C THR A 566 4.55 14.73 -14.61
N GLY A 567 4.28 13.45 -14.39
CA GLY A 567 5.32 12.48 -14.07
C GLY A 567 6.38 12.41 -15.18
N GLY A 568 7.63 12.50 -14.77
CA GLY A 568 8.82 12.43 -15.60
C GLY A 568 9.13 11.00 -16.04
N ALA A 569 10.37 10.76 -16.43
CA ALA A 569 10.74 9.49 -17.05
C ALA A 569 10.89 8.32 -16.06
N GLY A 570 10.77 8.55 -14.75
CA GLY A 570 11.02 7.52 -13.72
C GLY A 570 12.49 7.08 -13.62
N ASP A 571 13.39 7.79 -14.31
CA ASP A 571 14.82 7.50 -14.40
C ASP A 571 15.64 8.22 -13.32
N GLY A 572 14.97 8.74 -12.28
CA GLY A 572 15.55 9.56 -11.21
C GLY A 572 15.29 11.07 -11.38
N SER A 573 14.81 11.51 -12.54
CA SER A 573 14.57 12.92 -12.84
C SER A 573 13.36 13.54 -12.13
N ASP A 574 12.50 12.75 -11.50
CA ASP A 574 11.30 13.15 -10.74
C ASP A 574 11.64 13.81 -9.40
N THR A 575 12.48 14.85 -9.44
CA THR A 575 12.99 15.56 -8.28
C THR A 575 12.17 16.82 -8.01
N LEU A 576 11.64 16.89 -6.79
CA LEU A 576 10.98 18.05 -6.20
C LEU A 576 12.01 18.86 -5.39
N VAL A 577 12.07 20.17 -5.59
CA VAL A 577 12.98 21.07 -4.86
C VAL A 577 12.25 22.31 -4.38
N PHE A 578 12.41 22.63 -3.10
CA PHE A 578 12.06 23.90 -2.46
C PHE A 578 13.34 24.69 -2.20
N ALA A 579 13.62 25.68 -3.06
CA ALA A 579 14.83 26.48 -2.99
C ALA A 579 14.55 27.90 -2.51
N GLN A 580 15.07 28.24 -1.34
CA GLN A 580 15.06 29.62 -0.87
C GLN A 580 16.17 30.44 -1.54
N SER A 581 15.88 31.73 -1.75
CA SER A 581 16.88 32.75 -2.07
C SER A 581 16.49 34.11 -1.47
N GLY A 582 17.46 35.01 -1.32
CA GLY A 582 17.21 36.34 -0.74
C GLY A 582 17.03 36.30 0.78
N GLY A 583 16.65 37.42 1.37
CA GLY A 583 16.54 37.58 2.82
C GLY A 583 17.88 37.75 3.54
N LYS A 584 17.83 38.15 4.82
CA LYS A 584 18.98 38.00 5.70
C LYS A 584 18.80 36.74 6.53
N LEU A 585 19.90 36.02 6.72
CA LEU A 585 19.91 34.74 7.41
C LEU A 585 19.93 34.95 8.94
N ASN A 586 18.84 35.46 9.51
CA ASN A 586 18.75 35.74 10.95
C ASN A 586 17.43 35.25 11.58
N GLY A 587 17.44 34.03 12.11
CA GLY A 587 16.26 33.40 12.71
C GLY A 587 15.57 32.49 11.69
N ALA A 588 14.39 31.99 12.04
CA ALA A 588 13.54 31.31 11.06
C ALA A 588 12.99 32.36 10.09
N GLY A 589 13.06 32.11 8.78
CA GLY A 589 12.49 32.98 7.76
C GLY A 589 11.37 32.27 7.00
N LEU A 590 11.66 31.56 5.91
CA LEU A 590 10.61 30.80 5.22
C LEU A 590 10.33 29.45 5.89
N ALA A 591 9.08 29.23 6.29
CA ALA A 591 8.58 27.98 6.86
C ALA A 591 7.88 27.13 5.78
N LEU A 592 8.10 25.82 5.77
CA LEU A 592 7.50 24.84 4.86
C LEU A 592 6.84 23.70 5.63
N ASP A 593 5.64 23.30 5.21
CA ASP A 593 4.87 22.20 5.81
C ASP A 593 3.84 21.61 4.82
N LYS A 594 3.16 20.50 5.18
CA LYS A 594 2.10 19.83 4.40
C LYS A 594 2.43 19.59 2.93
N VAL A 595 3.62 19.09 2.63
CA VAL A 595 4.00 18.76 1.26
C VAL A 595 3.38 17.42 0.85
N ALA A 596 2.62 17.40 -0.25
CA ALA A 596 1.97 16.20 -0.75
C ALA A 596 1.98 16.17 -2.29
N MET A 597 2.04 14.98 -2.88
CA MET A 597 1.98 14.77 -4.32
C MET A 597 1.12 13.54 -4.64
N VAL A 598 -0.10 13.80 -5.09
CA VAL A 598 -1.15 12.79 -5.28
C VAL A 598 -1.54 12.68 -6.75
N LYS A 599 -1.69 11.45 -7.27
CA LYS A 599 -2.11 11.23 -8.66
C LYS A 599 -3.52 11.77 -8.91
N THR A 600 -3.73 12.44 -10.03
CA THR A 600 -5.04 13.03 -10.40
C THR A 600 -5.54 12.65 -11.78
N ALA A 601 -4.66 12.15 -12.65
CA ALA A 601 -5.05 11.55 -13.92
C ALA A 601 -4.03 10.53 -14.38
N GLU A 602 -4.52 9.46 -15.01
CA GLU A 602 -3.72 8.46 -15.70
C GLU A 602 -2.84 9.05 -16.80
N ALA A 603 -1.75 8.36 -17.12
CA ALA A 603 -0.91 8.71 -18.24
C ALA A 603 -1.70 8.62 -19.57
N PRO A 604 -1.54 9.58 -20.49
CA PRO A 604 -2.07 9.45 -21.84
C PRO A 604 -1.55 8.18 -22.51
N ALA A 605 -2.39 7.52 -23.31
CA ALA A 605 -1.97 6.33 -24.06
C ALA A 605 -0.72 6.63 -24.91
N GLY A 606 0.34 5.83 -24.73
CA GLY A 606 1.63 5.99 -25.41
C GLY A 606 2.59 7.00 -24.77
N ALA A 607 2.34 7.46 -23.53
CA ALA A 607 3.29 8.30 -22.78
C ALA A 607 4.49 7.51 -22.22
N ASP A 608 4.30 6.21 -21.98
CA ASP A 608 5.36 5.27 -21.64
C ASP A 608 6.27 5.03 -22.85
N ASP A 609 7.59 5.23 -22.68
CA ASP A 609 8.58 4.90 -23.71
C ASP A 609 9.14 3.48 -23.58
N GLY A 610 8.66 2.71 -22.59
CA GLY A 610 9.04 1.33 -22.33
C GLY A 610 10.42 1.17 -21.72
N ASN A 611 11.01 2.22 -21.14
CA ASN A 611 12.29 2.13 -20.44
C ASN A 611 12.15 1.38 -19.11
N LEU A 612 12.85 0.25 -18.99
CA LEU A 612 12.83 -0.60 -17.80
C LEU A 612 13.90 -0.25 -16.75
N ILE A 613 14.77 0.71 -17.03
CA ILE A 613 15.87 1.06 -16.12
C ILE A 613 15.41 2.11 -15.13
N PHE A 614 15.48 1.75 -13.85
CA PHE A 614 15.22 2.67 -12.75
C PHE A 614 16.48 3.48 -12.43
N ASN A 615 16.32 4.77 -12.11
CA ASN A 615 17.42 5.68 -11.81
C ASN A 615 18.56 5.68 -12.87
N GLY A 616 18.20 5.63 -14.16
CA GLY A 616 19.16 5.51 -15.27
C GLY A 616 19.93 6.79 -15.59
N SER A 617 19.40 7.96 -15.25
CA SER A 617 20.10 9.26 -15.32
C SER A 617 20.85 9.59 -14.02
N PHE A 618 20.76 8.72 -13.00
CA PHE A 618 21.45 8.88 -11.72
C PHE A 618 21.08 10.16 -10.94
N GLU A 619 19.92 10.75 -11.23
CA GLU A 619 19.41 11.93 -10.55
C GLU A 619 18.78 11.61 -9.19
N ASN A 620 18.42 10.33 -8.93
CA ASN A 620 17.96 9.92 -7.62
C ASN A 620 19.16 9.84 -6.66
N ILE A 621 19.29 10.88 -5.85
CA ILE A 621 20.37 11.10 -4.87
C ILE A 621 19.96 10.72 -3.45
N ASN A 622 18.80 10.10 -3.25
CA ASN A 622 18.35 9.67 -1.94
C ASN A 622 19.41 8.77 -1.29
N ALA A 623 19.67 8.99 0.01
CA ALA A 623 20.69 8.29 0.81
C ALA A 623 22.18 8.56 0.44
N THR A 624 22.48 9.68 -0.23
CA THR A 624 23.88 10.09 -0.53
C THR A 624 24.32 11.32 0.26
N GLU A 625 25.62 11.40 0.59
CA GLU A 625 26.19 12.52 1.35
C GLU A 625 26.68 13.66 0.43
N TYR A 626 26.49 14.92 0.85
CA TYR A 626 26.93 16.10 0.10
C TYR A 626 28.44 16.37 0.20
N ARG A 627 29.03 16.81 -0.92
CA ARG A 627 30.35 17.45 -1.00
C ARG A 627 30.33 18.61 -2.02
N ASP A 628 31.30 19.51 -1.93
CA ASP A 628 31.39 20.69 -2.80
C ASP A 628 31.53 20.36 -4.31
N TRP A 629 31.89 19.12 -4.66
CA TRP A 629 32.01 18.62 -6.04
C TRP A 629 30.82 17.76 -6.50
N GLY A 630 29.94 17.31 -5.59
CA GLY A 630 28.90 16.34 -5.91
C GLY A 630 28.36 15.60 -4.68
N ARG A 631 28.10 14.31 -4.82
CA ARG A 631 27.61 13.42 -3.76
C ARG A 631 28.34 12.09 -3.77
N TYR A 632 28.26 11.37 -2.66
CA TYR A 632 28.81 10.02 -2.58
C TYR A 632 28.00 9.11 -1.65
N ALA A 633 27.97 7.82 -1.99
CA ALA A 633 27.37 6.76 -1.19
C ALA A 633 28.48 5.99 -0.45
N PRO A 634 28.67 6.18 0.87
CA PRO A 634 29.78 5.57 1.61
C PRO A 634 29.70 4.05 1.70
N ASP A 635 28.50 3.48 1.67
CA ASP A 635 28.21 2.04 1.66
C ASP A 635 28.22 1.42 0.26
N GLY A 636 28.37 2.25 -0.78
CA GLY A 636 28.37 1.84 -2.18
C GLY A 636 26.97 1.59 -2.75
N VAL A 637 25.91 2.03 -2.08
CA VAL A 637 24.53 1.87 -2.55
C VAL A 637 23.99 3.22 -2.99
N ILE A 638 23.59 3.33 -4.25
CA ILE A 638 22.74 4.43 -4.72
C ILE A 638 21.34 3.85 -4.98
N ARG A 639 20.29 4.65 -4.86
CA ARG A 639 18.92 4.14 -4.99
C ARG A 639 18.74 3.47 -6.37
N GLY A 640 18.37 2.18 -6.36
CA GLY A 640 18.20 1.37 -7.57
C GLY A 640 19.46 0.71 -8.14
N TRP A 641 20.64 0.99 -7.59
CA TRP A 641 21.89 0.36 -8.03
C TRP A 641 22.74 -0.05 -6.84
N GLU A 642 23.19 -1.30 -6.83
CA GLU A 642 24.16 -1.77 -5.84
C GLU A 642 25.55 -1.85 -6.45
N ASN A 643 26.57 -1.45 -5.69
CA ASN A 643 27.95 -1.71 -6.05
C ASN A 643 28.36 -3.12 -5.63
N LEU A 644 28.62 -4.00 -6.61
CA LEU A 644 29.14 -5.35 -6.36
C LEU A 644 30.61 -5.38 -5.92
N GLY A 645 31.31 -4.25 -6.05
CA GLY A 645 32.68 -4.05 -5.58
C GLY A 645 32.77 -3.75 -4.08
N THR A 646 33.85 -3.08 -3.67
CA THR A 646 34.06 -2.67 -2.27
C THR A 646 34.47 -1.22 -2.19
N GLY A 647 33.63 -0.35 -1.64
CA GLY A 647 33.96 1.07 -1.46
C GLY A 647 32.85 1.99 -1.95
N ARG A 648 33.08 3.30 -1.81
CA ARG A 648 32.09 4.31 -2.13
C ARG A 648 31.81 4.41 -3.63
N VAL A 649 30.60 4.87 -3.95
CA VAL A 649 30.22 5.35 -5.30
C VAL A 649 30.15 6.87 -5.25
N GLU A 650 30.63 7.56 -6.28
CA GLU A 650 30.66 9.03 -6.36
C GLU A 650 29.77 9.51 -7.52
N GLN A 651 28.92 10.50 -7.25
CA GLN A 651 28.06 11.16 -8.24
C GLN A 651 28.48 12.63 -8.33
N HIS A 652 29.02 13.03 -9.47
CA HIS A 652 29.56 14.37 -9.66
C HIS A 652 28.51 15.32 -10.19
N ARG A 653 28.44 16.51 -9.58
CA ARG A 653 27.63 17.65 -10.08
C ARG A 653 28.48 18.67 -10.82
N ASP A 654 29.76 18.74 -10.45
CA ASP A 654 30.72 19.64 -11.07
C ASP A 654 31.18 19.13 -12.44
N THR A 655 32.00 19.95 -13.09
CA THR A 655 32.63 19.60 -14.37
C THR A 655 34.05 19.12 -14.10
N VAL A 656 34.29 17.82 -14.26
CA VAL A 656 35.61 17.22 -14.06
C VAL A 656 36.26 16.96 -15.41
N ALA A 657 37.41 17.59 -15.63
CA ALA A 657 38.20 17.47 -16.87
C ALA A 657 37.43 17.71 -18.19
N GLY A 658 36.33 18.46 -18.14
CA GLY A 658 35.49 18.78 -19.30
C GLY A 658 34.26 17.88 -19.46
N VAL A 659 34.07 16.89 -18.59
CA VAL A 659 32.83 16.11 -18.47
C VAL A 659 31.91 16.80 -17.45
N SER A 660 30.70 17.10 -17.87
CA SER A 660 29.56 17.52 -17.04
C SER A 660 28.45 16.49 -17.22
N ALA A 661 27.41 16.48 -16.39
CA ALA A 661 26.26 15.58 -16.57
C ALA A 661 25.66 15.71 -18.00
N ALA A 662 25.31 14.58 -18.62
CA ALA A 662 24.84 14.58 -20.01
C ALA A 662 23.40 15.12 -20.11
N ASP A 663 22.60 14.83 -19.09
CA ASP A 663 21.35 15.48 -18.74
C ASP A 663 21.30 15.72 -17.23
N GLY A 664 20.19 16.25 -16.72
CA GLY A 664 20.05 16.47 -15.27
C GLY A 664 21.17 17.32 -14.64
N GLN A 665 21.60 16.91 -13.44
CA GLN A 665 22.65 17.55 -12.64
C GLN A 665 23.82 16.62 -12.29
N TYR A 666 23.65 15.31 -12.33
CA TYR A 666 24.62 14.35 -11.80
C TYR A 666 25.06 13.33 -12.86
N TRP A 667 26.29 12.86 -12.73
CA TRP A 667 26.82 11.72 -13.48
C TRP A 667 27.62 10.83 -12.53
N THR A 668 27.69 9.52 -12.81
CA THR A 668 28.33 8.57 -11.88
C THR A 668 29.77 8.30 -12.28
N ASP A 669 30.68 8.41 -11.31
CA ASP A 669 32.09 8.03 -11.45
C ASP A 669 32.28 6.55 -11.12
N LEU A 670 32.74 5.78 -12.10
CA LEU A 670 32.98 4.34 -11.98
C LEU A 670 34.39 3.99 -11.48
N ASP A 671 35.32 4.95 -11.45
CA ASP A 671 36.68 4.72 -10.96
C ASP A 671 36.73 4.59 -9.45
N GLY A 672 35.90 5.39 -8.78
CA GLY A 672 35.81 5.53 -7.33
C GLY A 672 37.13 5.90 -6.65
N TRP A 673 37.06 6.34 -5.39
CA TRP A 673 38.28 6.48 -4.59
C TRP A 673 38.83 5.12 -4.15
N GLN A 674 39.89 4.66 -4.83
CA GLN A 674 40.57 3.39 -4.59
C GLN A 674 39.71 2.13 -4.88
N ASN A 675 38.67 2.22 -5.72
CA ASN A 675 37.75 1.10 -5.96
C ASN A 675 37.09 1.11 -7.35
N ASN A 676 37.31 0.06 -8.15
CA ASN A 676 36.54 -0.16 -9.38
C ASN A 676 35.06 -0.43 -9.09
N VAL A 677 34.22 0.56 -9.33
CA VAL A 677 32.78 0.45 -9.12
C VAL A 677 32.18 -0.57 -10.10
N GLN A 678 31.28 -1.40 -9.59
CA GLN A 678 30.52 -2.38 -10.35
C GLN A 678 29.03 -2.20 -10.06
N LEU A 679 28.38 -1.30 -10.80
CA LEU A 679 26.96 -1.01 -10.58
C LEU A 679 26.10 -2.11 -11.17
N ALA A 680 25.18 -2.63 -10.36
CA ALA A 680 24.23 -3.65 -10.76
C ALA A 680 22.78 -3.26 -10.46
N GLN A 681 21.88 -3.67 -11.34
CA GLN A 681 20.44 -3.57 -11.16
C GLN A 681 19.77 -4.86 -11.67
N ASP A 682 18.87 -5.43 -10.87
CA ASP A 682 17.97 -6.49 -11.31
C ASP A 682 16.79 -5.82 -12.05
N VAL A 683 16.67 -6.07 -13.35
CA VAL A 683 15.72 -5.36 -14.22
C VAL A 683 14.35 -6.04 -14.15
N ALA A 684 13.38 -5.37 -13.54
CA ALA A 684 12.00 -5.84 -13.45
C ALA A 684 11.21 -5.62 -14.75
N GLY A 685 10.10 -6.34 -14.93
CA GLY A 685 9.21 -6.16 -16.11
C GLY A 685 9.75 -6.71 -17.43
N VAL A 686 10.82 -7.50 -17.37
CA VAL A 686 11.40 -8.17 -18.54
C VAL A 686 10.47 -9.30 -18.99
N VAL A 687 10.16 -9.32 -20.29
CA VAL A 687 9.38 -10.38 -20.92
C VAL A 687 10.34 -11.40 -21.51
N ALA A 688 10.16 -12.66 -21.13
CA ALA A 688 11.03 -13.73 -21.57
C ALA A 688 11.07 -13.88 -23.09
N GLY A 689 12.29 -13.90 -23.64
CA GLY A 689 12.58 -13.98 -25.06
C GLY A 689 12.39 -12.68 -25.85
N ALA A 690 11.81 -11.63 -25.27
CA ALA A 690 11.67 -10.34 -25.95
C ALA A 690 13.04 -9.72 -26.25
N THR A 691 13.13 -8.93 -27.33
CA THR A 691 14.36 -8.20 -27.65
C THR A 691 14.27 -6.77 -27.14
N TYR A 692 15.30 -6.35 -26.42
CA TYR A 692 15.43 -5.02 -25.84
C TYR A 692 16.65 -4.30 -26.41
N ARG A 693 16.56 -2.98 -26.51
CA ARG A 693 17.70 -2.11 -26.74
C ARG A 693 18.17 -1.55 -25.41
N LEU A 694 19.31 -2.02 -24.94
CA LEU A 694 20.05 -1.42 -23.82
C LEU A 694 20.93 -0.30 -24.37
N SER A 695 20.74 0.94 -23.91
CA SER A 695 21.56 2.10 -24.22
C SER A 695 22.14 2.75 -22.97
N PHE A 696 23.30 3.38 -23.11
CA PHE A 696 24.01 4.10 -22.03
C PHE A 696 25.01 5.09 -22.64
N GLN A 697 25.49 6.04 -21.84
CA GLN A 697 26.53 6.99 -22.24
C GLN A 697 27.79 6.83 -21.39
N LEU A 698 28.96 6.99 -22.03
CA LEU A 698 30.26 6.96 -21.35
C LEU A 698 31.15 8.13 -21.76
N ALA A 699 31.96 8.60 -20.82
CA ALA A 699 33.08 9.50 -21.06
C ALA A 699 34.29 9.09 -20.20
N ASP A 700 35.49 9.49 -20.61
CA ASP A 700 36.74 9.29 -19.84
C ASP A 700 37.27 10.65 -19.36
N THR A 701 37.30 10.84 -18.04
CA THR A 701 37.60 12.10 -17.36
C THR A 701 39.08 12.33 -17.08
N ASP A 702 40.01 11.44 -17.45
CA ASP A 702 41.44 11.75 -17.26
C ASP A 702 42.37 11.41 -18.43
N LEU A 703 41.96 10.53 -19.34
CA LEU A 703 42.68 10.11 -20.55
C LEU A 703 44.12 9.62 -20.30
N LYS A 704 44.51 9.37 -19.05
CA LYS A 704 45.89 9.08 -18.66
C LYS A 704 46.13 7.60 -18.52
N ASP A 705 45.14 6.88 -18.04
CA ASP A 705 45.22 5.48 -17.75
C ASP A 705 44.44 4.68 -18.82
N ALA A 706 44.34 3.36 -18.66
CA ALA A 706 43.75 2.48 -19.66
C ALA A 706 42.53 1.80 -19.02
N GLU A 707 41.43 2.53 -19.03
CA GLU A 707 40.15 2.11 -18.48
C GLU A 707 39.33 1.38 -19.55
N SER A 708 38.53 0.41 -19.12
CA SER A 708 37.55 -0.26 -19.96
C SER A 708 36.36 -0.68 -19.12
N LEU A 709 35.17 -0.60 -19.68
CA LEU A 709 33.94 -1.05 -19.05
C LEU A 709 33.49 -2.37 -19.67
N THR A 710 33.06 -3.30 -18.81
CA THR A 710 32.40 -4.54 -19.21
C THR A 710 30.94 -4.46 -18.77
N VAL A 711 30.01 -4.63 -19.71
CA VAL A 711 28.58 -4.66 -19.42
C VAL A 711 28.07 -6.09 -19.57
N THR A 712 27.44 -6.61 -18.52
CA THR A 712 26.80 -7.93 -18.54
C THR A 712 25.30 -7.84 -18.31
N TYR A 713 24.54 -8.71 -18.98
CA TYR A 713 23.11 -8.89 -18.75
C TYR A 713 22.79 -10.38 -18.67
N GLY A 714 22.06 -10.83 -17.64
CA GLY A 714 21.78 -12.25 -17.40
C GLY A 714 23.05 -13.10 -17.25
N GLY A 715 24.13 -12.49 -16.73
CA GLY A 715 25.45 -13.11 -16.60
C GLY A 715 26.25 -13.23 -17.92
N GLN A 716 25.73 -12.76 -19.06
CA GLN A 716 26.44 -12.75 -20.34
C GLN A 716 27.05 -11.37 -20.62
N VAL A 717 28.28 -11.34 -21.17
CA VAL A 717 28.89 -10.09 -21.64
C VAL A 717 28.17 -9.62 -22.90
N VAL A 718 27.50 -8.48 -22.82
CA VAL A 718 26.75 -7.87 -23.93
C VAL A 718 27.48 -6.69 -24.56
N TRP A 719 28.41 -6.07 -23.82
CA TRP A 719 29.29 -5.03 -24.34
C TRP A 719 30.62 -5.00 -23.59
N GLN A 720 31.71 -4.68 -24.29
CA GLN A 720 33.01 -4.42 -23.69
C GLN A 720 33.77 -3.39 -24.52
N GLY A 721 34.32 -2.37 -23.87
CA GLY A 721 35.03 -1.30 -24.57
C GLY A 721 35.41 -0.13 -23.67
N ALA A 722 35.78 0.99 -24.29
CA ALA A 722 36.11 2.24 -23.62
C ALA A 722 35.71 3.43 -24.54
N PRO A 723 35.32 4.58 -23.99
CA PRO A 723 35.10 5.80 -24.77
C PRO A 723 36.44 6.33 -25.34
N LYS A 724 36.38 7.20 -26.35
CA LYS A 724 37.57 7.76 -27.02
C LYS A 724 38.12 9.01 -26.32
N GLY A 725 37.39 9.57 -25.36
CA GLY A 725 37.68 10.88 -24.82
C GLY A 725 36.74 11.35 -23.70
N ALA A 726 36.98 12.56 -23.23
CA ALA A 726 36.15 13.30 -22.26
C ALA A 726 34.83 13.85 -22.85
N ALA A 727 34.38 13.36 -24.00
CA ALA A 727 33.10 13.72 -24.59
C ALA A 727 32.16 12.51 -24.49
N TRP A 728 30.92 12.74 -24.06
CA TRP A 728 29.92 11.68 -23.96
C TRP A 728 29.72 10.96 -25.31
N GLU A 729 29.91 9.64 -25.29
CA GLU A 729 29.59 8.74 -26.40
C GLU A 729 28.41 7.87 -26.02
N SER A 730 27.39 7.80 -26.88
CA SER A 730 26.23 6.93 -26.69
C SER A 730 26.47 5.56 -27.28
N PHE A 731 26.18 4.52 -26.50
CA PHE A 731 26.26 3.12 -26.90
C PHE A 731 24.87 2.49 -26.86
N ALA A 732 24.66 1.48 -27.69
CA ALA A 732 23.46 0.66 -27.65
C ALA A 732 23.77 -0.77 -28.06
N VAL A 733 23.20 -1.74 -27.34
CA VAL A 733 23.30 -3.17 -27.63
C VAL A 733 21.91 -3.81 -27.55
N SER A 734 21.68 -4.81 -28.39
CA SER A 734 20.48 -5.64 -28.30
C SER A 734 20.70 -6.74 -27.28
N VAL A 735 19.76 -6.90 -26.35
CA VAL A 735 19.74 -7.98 -25.36
C VAL A 735 18.41 -8.73 -25.43
N THR A 736 18.41 -9.99 -25.04
CA THR A 736 17.21 -10.84 -25.00
C THR A 736 16.79 -11.00 -23.55
N GLY A 737 15.51 -10.76 -23.25
CA GLY A 737 14.95 -10.92 -21.91
C GLY A 737 15.05 -12.37 -21.43
N GLY A 738 15.52 -12.55 -20.20
CA GLY A 738 15.57 -13.83 -19.50
C GLY A 738 14.21 -14.24 -18.94
N ALA A 739 14.17 -15.09 -17.92
CA ALA A 739 12.93 -15.73 -17.48
C ALA A 739 11.88 -14.78 -16.87
N GLY A 740 12.22 -13.51 -16.61
CA GLY A 740 11.32 -12.56 -15.95
C GLY A 740 11.06 -12.90 -14.48
N ASP A 741 11.87 -13.78 -13.88
CA ASP A 741 11.80 -14.24 -12.49
C ASP A 741 12.67 -13.41 -11.52
N GLY A 742 13.12 -12.24 -11.98
CA GLY A 742 14.05 -11.38 -11.25
C GLY A 742 15.54 -11.75 -11.41
N SER A 743 15.89 -12.76 -12.21
CA SER A 743 17.30 -13.11 -12.51
C SER A 743 17.95 -12.24 -13.62
N ASP A 744 17.18 -11.32 -14.22
CA ASP A 744 17.56 -10.44 -15.31
C ASP A 744 18.47 -9.28 -14.86
N ARG A 745 19.70 -9.64 -14.46
CA ARG A 745 20.65 -8.72 -13.84
C ARG A 745 21.55 -8.00 -14.85
N LEU A 746 21.49 -6.68 -14.84
CA LEU A 746 22.37 -5.77 -15.58
C LEU A 746 23.54 -5.34 -14.69
N VAL A 747 24.77 -5.38 -15.21
CA VAL A 747 25.98 -4.94 -14.48
C VAL A 747 26.88 -4.11 -15.38
N PHE A 748 27.30 -2.95 -14.89
CA PHE A 748 28.35 -2.11 -15.44
C PHE A 748 29.60 -2.24 -14.57
N ALA A 749 30.60 -2.98 -15.03
CA ALA A 749 31.80 -3.27 -14.26
C ALA A 749 33.04 -2.63 -14.88
N GLN A 750 33.63 -1.67 -14.18
CA GLN A 750 34.90 -1.09 -14.60
C GLN A 750 36.05 -2.10 -14.47
N THR A 751 36.95 -2.07 -15.46
CA THR A 751 38.16 -2.88 -15.55
C THR A 751 39.35 -2.03 -16.00
N GLY A 752 40.51 -2.21 -15.37
CA GLY A 752 41.72 -1.42 -15.69
C GLY A 752 41.81 -0.10 -14.93
N GLY A 753 42.76 0.75 -15.33
CA GLY A 753 42.98 2.09 -14.76
C GLY A 753 43.75 2.20 -13.43
N SER A 754 44.21 3.41 -13.10
CA SER A 754 44.75 3.76 -11.78
C SER A 754 43.63 4.27 -10.88
N LEU A 755 43.48 3.69 -9.69
CA LEU A 755 42.37 3.98 -8.76
C LEU A 755 42.48 5.34 -8.02
N ASN A 756 43.10 6.35 -8.63
CA ASN A 756 43.33 7.67 -8.02
C ASN A 756 42.92 8.79 -8.99
N GLY A 757 41.67 9.22 -8.95
CA GLY A 757 41.16 10.29 -9.80
C GLY A 757 39.70 10.03 -10.18
N ALA A 758 39.18 10.85 -11.08
CA ALA A 758 37.96 10.53 -11.83
C ALA A 758 38.40 9.86 -13.14
N GLY A 759 37.85 8.71 -13.50
CA GLY A 759 38.15 8.03 -14.77
C GLY A 759 36.92 7.78 -15.64
N LEU A 760 36.22 6.64 -15.55
CA LEU A 760 35.03 6.42 -16.40
C LEU A 760 33.77 7.03 -15.79
N ALA A 761 33.16 7.95 -16.54
CA ALA A 761 31.84 8.50 -16.25
C ALA A 761 30.74 7.68 -16.94
N LEU A 762 29.66 7.37 -16.22
CA LEU A 762 28.46 6.67 -16.71
C LEU A 762 27.21 7.53 -16.49
N ASP A 763 26.36 7.57 -17.51
CA ASP A 763 25.09 8.31 -17.48
C ASP A 763 24.06 7.73 -18.48
N ASN A 764 22.79 8.12 -18.36
CA ASN A 764 21.70 7.87 -19.32
C ASN A 764 21.51 6.40 -19.70
N VAL A 765 21.44 5.51 -18.71
CA VAL A 765 21.16 4.09 -18.92
C VAL A 765 19.67 3.87 -19.16
N ALA A 766 19.33 3.19 -20.25
CA ALA A 766 17.95 2.85 -20.60
C ALA A 766 17.85 1.49 -21.27
N MET A 767 16.74 0.79 -21.05
CA MET A 767 16.48 -0.52 -21.64
C MET A 767 15.03 -0.58 -22.12
N VAL A 768 14.86 -0.44 -23.44
CA VAL A 768 13.53 -0.32 -24.06
C VAL A 768 13.21 -1.57 -24.87
N LYS A 769 12.00 -2.10 -24.72
CA LYS A 769 11.54 -3.23 -25.53
C LYS A 769 11.43 -2.81 -26.99
N THR A 770 12.06 -3.57 -27.87
CA THR A 770 12.10 -3.29 -29.32
C THR A 770 11.38 -4.34 -30.16
N ALA A 771 11.21 -5.55 -29.62
CA ALA A 771 10.39 -6.59 -30.22
C ALA A 771 9.88 -7.56 -29.15
N ASP A 772 8.64 -8.03 -29.31
CA ASP A 772 8.13 -9.20 -28.61
C ASP A 772 8.93 -10.46 -28.94
N PRO A 773 8.91 -11.50 -28.08
CA PRO A 773 9.71 -12.71 -28.27
C PRO A 773 9.51 -13.40 -29.63
N TYR A 774 8.41 -13.10 -30.33
CA TYR A 774 8.00 -13.78 -31.56
C TYR A 774 7.50 -12.86 -32.69
N GLU A 775 7.78 -11.55 -32.66
CA GLU A 775 7.41 -10.64 -33.78
C GLU A 775 8.32 -10.88 -35.01
N GLN A 776 8.04 -11.91 -35.81
CA GLN A 776 8.70 -12.11 -37.11
C GLN A 776 7.86 -11.51 -38.26
N ARG A 777 8.44 -10.56 -39.00
CA ARG A 777 7.78 -9.83 -40.10
C ARG A 777 8.14 -10.42 -41.47
N PHE A 778 7.16 -10.54 -42.36
CA PHE A 778 7.35 -11.05 -43.72
C PHE A 778 7.63 -9.95 -44.75
N ASP A 779 8.42 -10.28 -45.78
CA ASP A 779 8.54 -9.48 -47.00
C ASP A 779 7.39 -9.78 -47.99
N LEU A 780 6.75 -8.73 -48.52
CA LEU A 780 5.75 -8.83 -49.58
C LEU A 780 6.43 -9.28 -50.89
N VAL A 781 6.08 -10.47 -51.39
CA VAL A 781 6.69 -11.04 -52.61
C VAL A 781 6.08 -10.43 -53.88
N SER A 782 4.75 -10.26 -53.91
CA SER A 782 4.06 -9.54 -54.98
C SER A 782 2.62 -9.20 -54.60
N ALA A 783 2.13 -8.05 -55.06
CA ALA A 783 0.71 -7.67 -55.00
C ALA A 783 0.23 -7.27 -56.40
N GLN A 784 -0.88 -7.85 -56.85
CA GLN A 784 -1.58 -7.46 -58.08
C GLN A 784 -2.99 -7.02 -57.73
N SER A 785 -3.30 -5.76 -58.00
CA SER A 785 -4.67 -5.26 -57.99
C SER A 785 -5.29 -5.42 -59.38
N TRP A 786 -6.55 -5.82 -59.44
CA TRP A 786 -7.35 -5.72 -60.65
C TRP A 786 -8.50 -4.74 -60.45
N ASN A 787 -8.73 -3.92 -61.46
CA ASN A 787 -9.82 -2.98 -61.46
C ASN A 787 -10.89 -3.51 -62.42
N SER A 788 -11.99 -4.04 -61.89
CA SER A 788 -13.04 -4.68 -62.70
C SER A 788 -14.02 -3.68 -63.33
N GLY A 789 -13.83 -2.37 -63.15
CA GLY A 789 -14.75 -1.35 -63.64
C GLY A 789 -16.08 -1.27 -62.89
N THR A 790 -16.19 -1.96 -61.75
CA THR A 790 -17.26 -1.85 -60.75
C THR A 790 -16.70 -1.38 -59.42
N VAL A 791 -17.55 -0.95 -58.48
CA VAL A 791 -17.19 -0.39 -57.15
C VAL A 791 -16.40 -1.34 -56.22
N ASP A 792 -15.98 -2.51 -56.71
CA ASP A 792 -15.27 -3.56 -55.97
C ASP A 792 -13.92 -3.84 -56.67
N ALA A 793 -12.89 -3.03 -56.41
CA ALA A 793 -11.53 -3.39 -56.78
C ALA A 793 -11.07 -4.57 -55.91
N GLY A 794 -10.49 -5.60 -56.54
CA GLY A 794 -9.98 -6.79 -55.85
C GLY A 794 -8.46 -6.87 -55.91
N PHE A 795 -7.86 -7.57 -54.95
CA PHE A 795 -6.42 -7.79 -54.90
C PHE A 795 -6.07 -9.27 -54.77
N ASN A 796 -4.90 -9.63 -55.30
CA ASN A 796 -4.15 -10.83 -54.96
C ASN A 796 -2.80 -10.43 -54.36
N ALA A 797 -2.46 -10.94 -53.18
CA ALA A 797 -1.16 -10.72 -52.55
C ALA A 797 -0.50 -12.06 -52.22
N SER A 798 0.79 -12.17 -52.52
CA SER A 798 1.57 -13.36 -52.20
C SER A 798 2.70 -13.04 -51.24
N PHE A 799 2.85 -13.91 -50.25
CA PHE A 799 3.87 -13.84 -49.19
C PHE A 799 4.63 -15.16 -49.17
N SER A 800 5.91 -15.12 -48.82
CA SER A 800 6.70 -16.33 -48.62
C SER A 800 7.52 -16.22 -47.34
N TYR A 801 7.64 -17.33 -46.62
CA TYR A 801 8.49 -17.44 -45.44
C TYR A 801 9.24 -18.75 -45.47
N THR A 802 10.52 -18.68 -45.13
CA THR A 802 11.35 -19.87 -45.04
C THR A 802 11.48 -20.23 -43.57
N LEU A 803 11.03 -21.43 -43.22
CA LEU A 803 11.08 -21.93 -41.85
C LEU A 803 12.52 -21.98 -41.35
N THR A 804 12.71 -21.56 -40.11
CA THR A 804 13.95 -21.64 -39.34
C THR A 804 13.86 -22.80 -38.34
N GLU A 805 14.98 -23.10 -37.65
CA GLU A 805 14.95 -24.11 -36.58
C GLU A 805 14.07 -23.69 -35.38
N GLN A 806 13.81 -22.40 -35.20
CA GLN A 806 12.95 -21.87 -34.12
C GLN A 806 11.46 -22.10 -34.40
N ASP A 807 11.06 -22.33 -35.66
CA ASP A 807 9.66 -22.50 -36.06
C ASP A 807 9.16 -23.96 -35.93
N LEU A 808 10.00 -24.86 -35.42
CA LEU A 808 9.78 -26.30 -35.37
C LEU A 808 9.91 -26.83 -33.95
N THR A 809 9.02 -27.73 -33.55
CA THR A 809 9.13 -28.51 -32.31
C THR A 809 9.15 -29.99 -32.67
N GLY A 810 10.19 -30.74 -32.28
CA GLY A 810 10.28 -32.18 -32.55
C GLY A 810 10.31 -32.58 -34.04
N GLY A 811 10.59 -31.65 -34.95
CA GLY A 811 10.53 -31.90 -36.41
C GLY A 811 9.14 -31.75 -37.02
N SER A 812 8.17 -31.23 -36.25
CA SER A 812 6.85 -30.82 -36.73
C SER A 812 6.69 -29.31 -36.59
N ALA A 813 5.88 -28.76 -37.48
CA ALA A 813 5.47 -27.36 -37.49
C ALA A 813 4.62 -27.02 -36.25
N ARG A 814 4.92 -25.89 -35.58
CA ARG A 814 4.04 -25.35 -34.51
C ARG A 814 2.68 -24.94 -35.09
N SER A 815 1.67 -24.79 -34.23
CA SER A 815 0.41 -24.16 -34.61
C SER A 815 0.63 -22.65 -34.66
N TRP A 816 0.37 -22.05 -35.82
CA TRP A 816 0.63 -20.62 -36.00
C TRP A 816 -0.65 -19.87 -36.31
N SER A 817 -0.65 -18.61 -35.91
CA SER A 817 -1.61 -17.64 -36.39
C SER A 817 -0.94 -16.56 -37.24
N ILE A 818 -1.62 -16.15 -38.31
CA ILE A 818 -1.23 -15.01 -39.14
C ILE A 818 -2.24 -13.90 -38.91
N ALA A 819 -1.80 -12.81 -38.29
CA ALA A 819 -2.61 -11.60 -38.15
C ALA A 819 -2.28 -10.61 -39.29
N LEU A 820 -3.33 -10.05 -39.89
CA LEU A 820 -3.22 -9.01 -40.91
C LEU A 820 -3.77 -7.69 -40.37
N GLU A 821 -2.88 -6.71 -40.25
CA GLU A 821 -3.24 -5.36 -39.86
C GLU A 821 -3.52 -4.51 -41.11
N HIS A 822 -4.81 -4.23 -41.36
CA HIS A 822 -5.24 -3.23 -42.34
C HIS A 822 -6.67 -2.75 -42.05
N ASP A 823 -6.85 -1.44 -41.93
CA ASP A 823 -8.17 -0.82 -41.83
C ASP A 823 -8.91 -0.84 -43.16
N GLY A 824 -10.04 -1.54 -43.23
CA GLY A 824 -11.00 -1.42 -44.35
C GLY A 824 -10.85 -2.38 -45.54
N ALA A 825 -9.93 -3.35 -45.50
CA ALA A 825 -9.88 -4.44 -46.50
C ALA A 825 -10.64 -5.69 -46.00
N SER A 826 -11.36 -6.37 -46.89
CA SER A 826 -12.01 -7.66 -46.58
C SER A 826 -11.35 -8.80 -47.34
N ILE A 827 -10.84 -9.79 -46.61
CA ILE A 827 -10.26 -11.00 -47.18
C ILE A 827 -11.41 -11.95 -47.51
N THR A 828 -11.46 -12.43 -48.76
CA THR A 828 -12.50 -13.37 -49.19
C THR A 828 -11.98 -14.80 -49.27
N THR A 829 -10.68 -15.00 -49.52
CA THR A 829 -10.07 -16.33 -49.65
C THR A 829 -8.58 -16.29 -49.35
N ALA A 830 -8.05 -17.31 -48.67
CA ALA A 830 -6.62 -17.49 -48.41
C ALA A 830 -6.18 -18.91 -48.80
N TRP A 831 -5.04 -19.02 -49.48
CA TRP A 831 -4.49 -20.26 -50.01
C TRP A 831 -3.05 -20.43 -49.55
N MET A 832 -2.67 -21.66 -49.21
CA MET A 832 -1.28 -22.07 -49.00
C MET A 832 -0.86 -23.03 -50.09
N ASN A 833 0.29 -22.79 -50.71
CA ASN A 833 0.82 -23.69 -51.74
C ASN A 833 1.09 -25.07 -51.13
N GLY A 834 0.51 -26.12 -51.75
CA GLY A 834 0.64 -27.51 -51.29
C GLY A 834 -0.57 -28.07 -50.54
N PHE A 835 -1.62 -27.27 -50.32
CA PHE A 835 -2.84 -27.70 -49.62
C PHE A 835 -4.06 -27.71 -50.55
N ALA A 836 -4.97 -28.68 -50.34
CA ALA A 836 -6.10 -28.94 -51.23
C ALA A 836 -7.36 -28.10 -50.91
N ALA A 837 -7.37 -27.34 -49.81
CA ALA A 837 -8.51 -26.54 -49.36
C ALA A 837 -8.08 -25.10 -48.95
N PRO A 838 -8.98 -24.11 -49.07
CA PRO A 838 -8.77 -22.77 -48.51
C PRO A 838 -8.58 -22.84 -46.98
N VAL A 839 -7.68 -22.00 -46.46
CA VAL A 839 -7.46 -21.89 -45.00
C VAL A 839 -8.59 -21.06 -44.37
N ALA A 840 -9.13 -21.52 -43.24
CA ALA A 840 -10.17 -20.82 -42.50
C ALA A 840 -9.63 -19.51 -41.89
N PHE A 841 -10.51 -18.53 -41.68
CA PHE A 841 -10.17 -17.25 -41.07
C PHE A 841 -11.16 -16.91 -39.95
N THR A 842 -10.64 -16.39 -38.84
CA THR A 842 -11.39 -15.80 -37.73
C THR A 842 -11.01 -14.32 -37.58
N ARG A 843 -11.65 -13.62 -36.65
CA ARG A 843 -11.20 -12.29 -36.22
C ARG A 843 -10.86 -12.33 -34.73
N ASP A 844 -9.79 -11.65 -34.34
CA ASP A 844 -9.47 -11.46 -32.93
C ASP A 844 -10.27 -10.30 -32.30
N SER A 845 -10.05 -10.06 -31.01
CA SER A 845 -10.68 -8.99 -30.22
C SER A 845 -10.36 -7.57 -30.74
N ALA A 846 -9.26 -7.40 -31.47
CA ALA A 846 -8.89 -6.16 -32.15
C ALA A 846 -9.47 -6.04 -33.57
N GLY A 847 -10.25 -7.02 -34.02
CA GLY A 847 -10.86 -7.05 -35.35
C GLY A 847 -9.92 -7.45 -36.49
N ARG A 848 -8.68 -7.89 -36.18
CA ARG A 848 -7.67 -8.34 -37.17
C ARG A 848 -8.10 -9.69 -37.74
N ALA A 849 -7.82 -9.92 -39.03
CA ALA A 849 -8.09 -11.23 -39.63
C ALA A 849 -7.00 -12.22 -39.21
N VAL A 850 -7.39 -13.32 -38.59
CA VAL A 850 -6.50 -14.37 -38.06
C VAL A 850 -6.67 -15.63 -38.91
N LEU A 851 -5.59 -16.11 -39.50
CA LEU A 851 -5.53 -17.44 -40.12
C LEU A 851 -5.01 -18.43 -39.08
N THR A 852 -5.75 -19.50 -38.79
CA THR A 852 -5.27 -20.57 -37.89
C THR A 852 -4.98 -21.84 -38.68
N THR A 853 -3.91 -22.54 -38.31
CA THR A 853 -3.58 -23.85 -38.91
C THR A 853 -4.23 -25.03 -38.20
N ASP A 854 -5.07 -24.75 -37.20
CA ASP A 854 -5.66 -25.77 -36.34
C ASP A 854 -6.67 -26.64 -37.13
N GLY A 855 -6.52 -27.96 -37.02
CA GLY A 855 -7.31 -28.94 -37.78
C GLY A 855 -6.86 -29.19 -39.24
N MET A 856 -5.73 -28.62 -39.70
CA MET A 856 -5.19 -28.97 -41.02
C MET A 856 -4.46 -30.33 -40.99
N ASN A 857 -4.97 -31.31 -41.75
CA ASN A 857 -4.25 -32.56 -42.00
C ASN A 857 -2.98 -32.29 -42.82
N TYR A 858 -1.82 -32.22 -42.16
CA TYR A 858 -0.53 -32.11 -42.81
C TYR A 858 -0.26 -33.40 -43.61
N ALA A 859 -0.43 -33.35 -44.94
CA ALA A 859 -0.02 -34.44 -45.83
C ALA A 859 1.51 -34.52 -46.03
N LYS A 860 2.28 -33.57 -45.46
CA LYS A 860 3.73 -33.43 -45.63
C LYS A 860 4.37 -32.96 -44.30
N THR A 861 5.44 -33.62 -43.87
CA THR A 861 6.33 -33.15 -42.79
C THR A 861 7.14 -31.94 -43.27
N LEU A 862 7.15 -30.86 -42.48
CA LEU A 862 7.88 -29.62 -42.77
C LEU A 862 9.24 -29.63 -42.06
N ALA A 863 10.26 -29.03 -42.68
CA ALA A 863 11.62 -28.95 -42.12
C ALA A 863 12.20 -27.53 -42.22
N ALA A 864 13.25 -27.25 -41.42
CA ALA A 864 13.93 -25.96 -41.48
C ALA A 864 14.52 -25.78 -42.89
N GLY A 865 14.30 -24.62 -43.49
CA GLY A 865 14.62 -24.33 -44.88
C GLY A 865 13.47 -24.56 -45.87
N ASP A 866 12.34 -25.17 -45.45
CA ASP A 866 11.15 -25.22 -46.30
C ASP A 866 10.51 -23.83 -46.41
N THR A 867 10.18 -23.41 -47.63
CA THR A 867 9.48 -22.15 -47.88
C THR A 867 7.98 -22.37 -47.95
N LEU A 868 7.24 -21.78 -47.02
CA LEU A 868 5.79 -21.63 -47.06
C LEU A 868 5.43 -20.45 -47.97
N SER A 869 4.42 -20.60 -48.81
CA SER A 869 3.91 -19.50 -49.64
C SER A 869 2.40 -19.37 -49.47
N PHE A 870 1.98 -18.14 -49.20
CA PHE A 870 0.59 -17.75 -48.97
C PHE A 870 0.11 -16.90 -50.13
N THR A 871 -1.13 -17.09 -50.55
CA THR A 871 -1.82 -16.20 -51.48
C THR A 871 -3.14 -15.76 -50.86
N LEU A 872 -3.30 -14.45 -50.70
CA LEU A 872 -4.52 -13.82 -50.20
C LEU A 872 -5.28 -13.20 -51.36
N GLN A 873 -6.61 -13.35 -51.33
CA GLN A 873 -7.53 -12.70 -52.26
C GLN A 873 -8.60 -11.95 -51.47
N GLY A 874 -8.84 -10.68 -51.81
CA GLY A 874 -9.80 -9.84 -51.10
C GLY A 874 -10.31 -8.64 -51.89
N LYS A 875 -11.14 -7.81 -51.24
CA LYS A 875 -11.70 -6.56 -51.76
C LYS A 875 -11.14 -5.36 -50.99
N GLY A 876 -10.72 -4.31 -51.71
CA GLY A 876 -10.16 -3.07 -51.15
C GLY A 876 -9.24 -2.36 -52.17
N ALA A 877 -9.35 -1.04 -52.29
CA ALA A 877 -8.77 -0.29 -53.41
C ALA A 877 -7.25 -0.02 -53.33
N ASP A 878 -6.59 -0.23 -52.19
CA ASP A 878 -5.21 0.25 -51.97
C ASP A 878 -4.27 -0.75 -51.26
N PHE A 879 -4.45 -2.06 -51.45
CA PHE A 879 -3.55 -3.07 -50.83
C PHE A 879 -2.06 -2.94 -51.24
N ALA A 880 -1.77 -2.23 -52.34
CA ALA A 880 -0.42 -2.18 -52.92
C ALA A 880 0.48 -1.03 -52.42
N GLN A 881 0.00 -0.16 -51.52
CA GLN A 881 0.78 0.98 -51.02
C GLN A 881 0.74 1.13 -49.49
N SER A 882 1.79 0.60 -48.85
CA SER A 882 2.22 0.81 -47.45
C SER A 882 1.48 0.05 -46.33
N GLY A 883 2.26 -0.60 -45.44
CA GLY A 883 1.88 -0.89 -44.06
C GLY A 883 1.34 -2.29 -43.72
N THR A 884 1.12 -3.18 -44.69
CA THR A 884 0.64 -4.54 -44.37
C THR A 884 1.74 -5.38 -43.74
N HIS A 885 1.59 -5.72 -42.46
CA HIS A 885 2.47 -6.63 -41.74
C HIS A 885 1.73 -7.96 -41.50
N LEU A 886 2.40 -9.08 -41.78
CA LEU A 886 2.01 -10.39 -41.24
C LEU A 886 2.77 -10.57 -39.94
N VAL A 887 2.04 -10.82 -38.86
CA VAL A 887 2.60 -11.19 -37.55
C VAL A 887 2.39 -12.69 -37.37
N PHE A 888 3.46 -13.41 -37.06
CA PHE A 888 3.36 -14.73 -36.47
C PHE A 888 3.09 -14.57 -34.98
N ALA A 889 2.03 -15.18 -34.47
CA ALA A 889 1.91 -15.44 -33.05
C ALA A 889 1.80 -16.95 -32.85
N ASP A 890 2.67 -17.49 -32.00
CA ASP A 890 2.48 -18.82 -31.41
C ASP A 890 1.17 -18.79 -30.62
N LEU A 891 0.40 -19.86 -30.69
CA LEU A 891 -0.85 -20.00 -29.94
C LEU A 891 -0.59 -20.33 -28.45
N ASP A 892 0.56 -19.92 -27.91
CA ASP A 892 0.99 -20.12 -26.52
C ASP A 892 0.75 -18.89 -25.63
N VAL A 893 -0.13 -17.96 -26.03
CA VAL A 893 -0.52 -16.82 -25.18
C VAL A 893 -2.02 -16.86 -24.87
N VAL A 894 -2.42 -17.69 -23.91
CA VAL A 894 -3.53 -17.41 -22.95
C VAL A 894 -3.31 -18.23 -21.65
N PRO A 895 -3.91 -17.83 -20.52
CA PRO A 895 -3.26 -17.45 -19.28
C PRO A 895 -2.92 -18.62 -18.33
N ASP A 896 -2.09 -18.29 -17.33
CA ASP A 896 -1.67 -19.10 -16.19
C ASP A 896 -2.73 -20.05 -15.60
N ALA A 897 -2.24 -21.19 -15.08
CA ALA A 897 -2.96 -22.20 -14.29
C ALA A 897 -3.66 -21.67 -13.01
N GLY A 898 -3.65 -20.36 -12.75
CA GLY A 898 -4.33 -19.70 -11.63
C GLY A 898 -5.86 -19.79 -11.66
N ASN A 899 -6.48 -20.05 -12.82
CA ASN A 899 -7.94 -20.06 -12.97
C ASN A 899 -8.64 -21.39 -12.69
N ALA A 900 -7.93 -22.46 -12.30
CA ALA A 900 -8.54 -23.75 -11.95
C ALA A 900 -9.16 -23.81 -10.54
N GLN A 901 -9.07 -22.73 -9.75
CA GLN A 901 -9.65 -22.67 -8.41
C GLN A 901 -11.19 -22.70 -8.49
N GLY A 902 -11.78 -23.87 -8.20
CA GLY A 902 -13.24 -24.06 -8.17
C GLY A 902 -13.78 -25.08 -9.18
N MET A 903 -12.94 -25.75 -9.98
CA MET A 903 -13.39 -26.84 -10.85
C MET A 903 -13.36 -28.22 -10.15
N GLY A 904 -14.42 -29.01 -10.34
CA GLY A 904 -14.53 -30.39 -9.88
C GLY A 904 -14.72 -31.38 -11.03
N ILE A 905 -14.15 -32.59 -10.89
CA ILE A 905 -14.31 -33.70 -11.83
C ILE A 905 -15.15 -34.81 -11.19
N GLU A 906 -16.23 -35.22 -11.87
CA GLU A 906 -17.03 -36.37 -11.50
C GLU A 906 -16.96 -37.44 -12.60
N ALA A 907 -16.36 -38.60 -12.30
CA ALA A 907 -16.35 -39.73 -13.22
C ALA A 907 -17.60 -40.61 -13.02
N GLY A 908 -18.36 -40.83 -14.09
CA GLY A 908 -19.49 -41.76 -14.12
C GLY A 908 -19.03 -43.23 -14.04
N ALA A 909 -19.97 -44.16 -13.81
CA ALA A 909 -19.64 -45.58 -13.75
C ALA A 909 -19.15 -46.12 -15.10
N THR A 910 -17.96 -46.75 -15.12
CA THR A 910 -17.43 -47.42 -16.32
C THR A 910 -18.32 -48.60 -16.71
N SER A 911 -18.78 -48.63 -17.96
CA SER A 911 -19.55 -49.74 -18.51
C SER A 911 -18.65 -50.60 -19.40
N ASP A 912 -18.11 -51.69 -18.87
CA ASP A 912 -17.23 -52.63 -19.59
C ASP A 912 -18.00 -53.92 -19.98
N TRP A 913 -17.90 -54.32 -21.25
CA TRP A 913 -18.51 -55.54 -21.81
C TRP A 913 -17.48 -56.57 -22.30
N GLY A 914 -16.25 -56.49 -21.80
CA GLY A 914 -15.16 -57.46 -21.93
C GLY A 914 -14.26 -57.26 -23.15
N SER A 915 -14.81 -56.82 -24.28
CA SER A 915 -14.04 -56.46 -25.49
C SER A 915 -13.99 -54.95 -25.74
N GLY A 916 -14.53 -54.17 -24.81
CA GLY A 916 -14.59 -52.72 -24.88
C GLY A 916 -15.38 -52.12 -23.72
N LEU A 917 -15.22 -50.81 -23.54
CA LEU A 917 -15.77 -50.04 -22.44
C LEU A 917 -16.33 -48.69 -22.91
N SER A 918 -17.17 -48.09 -22.07
CA SER A 918 -17.64 -46.72 -22.18
C SER A 918 -17.46 -45.98 -20.85
N GLN A 919 -16.92 -44.76 -20.92
CA GLN A 919 -16.68 -43.88 -19.77
C GLN A 919 -17.25 -42.49 -20.03
N GLN A 920 -17.91 -41.92 -19.03
CA GLN A 920 -18.45 -40.55 -19.04
C GLN A 920 -17.85 -39.74 -17.89
N VAL A 921 -17.53 -38.48 -18.13
CA VAL A 921 -16.90 -37.57 -17.17
C VAL A 921 -17.61 -36.23 -17.21
N SER A 922 -18.00 -35.73 -16.03
CA SER A 922 -18.63 -34.42 -15.86
C SER A 922 -17.64 -33.46 -15.22
N LEU A 923 -17.59 -32.22 -15.73
CA LEU A 923 -16.84 -31.12 -15.15
C LEU A 923 -17.82 -30.11 -14.57
N VAL A 924 -17.58 -29.66 -13.34
CA VAL A 924 -18.44 -28.73 -12.60
C VAL A 924 -17.63 -27.49 -12.25
N ASN A 925 -18.13 -26.31 -12.57
CA ASN A 925 -17.51 -25.03 -12.21
C ASN A 925 -18.24 -24.41 -11.01
N ALA A 926 -17.61 -24.38 -9.85
CA ALA A 926 -18.11 -23.74 -8.63
C ALA A 926 -17.59 -22.31 -8.41
N GLY A 927 -16.79 -21.78 -9.34
CA GLY A 927 -16.20 -20.44 -9.31
C GLY A 927 -17.13 -19.33 -9.82
N ALA A 928 -16.71 -18.08 -9.62
CA ALA A 928 -17.47 -16.87 -9.98
C ALA A 928 -17.38 -16.47 -11.47
N GLN A 929 -16.45 -17.07 -12.23
CA GLN A 929 -16.24 -16.79 -13.66
C GLN A 929 -16.47 -18.02 -14.53
N GLY A 930 -16.88 -17.80 -15.78
CA GLY A 930 -16.94 -18.87 -16.79
C GLY A 930 -15.53 -19.30 -17.20
N ILE A 931 -15.34 -20.59 -17.46
CA ILE A 931 -14.03 -21.15 -17.85
C ILE A 931 -14.12 -21.71 -19.26
N ASP A 932 -13.23 -21.24 -20.12
CA ASP A 932 -13.03 -21.72 -21.48
C ASP A 932 -11.79 -22.64 -21.51
N ASP A 933 -11.67 -23.49 -22.55
CA ASP A 933 -10.43 -24.22 -22.88
C ASP A 933 -9.85 -25.17 -21.81
N TRP A 934 -10.71 -25.92 -21.13
CA TRP A 934 -10.28 -26.94 -20.16
C TRP A 934 -9.56 -28.14 -20.81
N MET A 935 -8.59 -28.70 -20.08
CA MET A 935 -7.92 -29.97 -20.41
C MET A 935 -7.94 -30.93 -19.22
N VAL A 936 -8.23 -32.21 -19.49
CA VAL A 936 -8.30 -33.27 -18.47
C VAL A 936 -7.47 -34.47 -18.92
N ARG A 937 -6.47 -34.83 -18.11
CA ARG A 937 -5.66 -36.05 -18.28
C ARG A 937 -6.32 -37.22 -17.55
N LEU A 938 -6.27 -38.41 -18.16
CA LEU A 938 -6.62 -39.69 -17.55
C LEU A 938 -5.35 -40.54 -17.41
N ASP A 939 -4.90 -40.74 -16.18
CA ASP A 939 -3.73 -41.54 -15.86
C ASP A 939 -4.04 -43.05 -16.01
N LEU A 940 -3.39 -43.68 -16.98
CA LEU A 940 -3.50 -45.10 -17.26
C LEU A 940 -2.48 -45.89 -16.43
N ALA A 941 -2.93 -46.98 -15.81
CA ALA A 941 -2.02 -47.89 -15.13
C ALA A 941 -1.04 -48.52 -16.13
N GLU A 942 0.23 -48.65 -15.73
CA GLU A 942 1.31 -49.20 -16.56
C GLU A 942 0.90 -50.53 -17.23
N GLY A 943 1.00 -50.60 -18.57
CA GLY A 943 0.59 -51.74 -19.38
C GLY A 943 -0.89 -51.79 -19.79
N THR A 944 -1.68 -50.76 -19.47
CA THR A 944 -3.07 -50.62 -19.95
C THR A 944 -3.11 -50.02 -21.35
N GLU A 945 -3.35 -50.85 -22.36
CA GLU A 945 -3.60 -50.36 -23.73
C GLU A 945 -5.10 -50.21 -24.01
N LEU A 946 -5.51 -48.98 -24.32
CA LEU A 946 -6.86 -48.65 -24.80
C LEU A 946 -6.78 -48.20 -26.26
N THR A 947 -7.63 -48.75 -27.12
CA THR A 947 -7.83 -48.19 -28.46
C THR A 947 -9.15 -47.43 -28.46
N ILE A 948 -9.08 -46.10 -28.52
CA ILE A 948 -10.28 -45.26 -28.55
C ILE A 948 -11.06 -45.52 -29.83
N THR A 949 -12.32 -45.92 -29.69
CA THR A 949 -13.23 -46.20 -30.81
C THR A 949 -14.17 -45.04 -31.10
N SER A 950 -14.50 -44.23 -30.10
CA SER A 950 -15.25 -42.97 -30.28
C SER A 950 -15.06 -42.04 -29.09
N VAL A 951 -15.14 -40.73 -29.31
CA VAL A 951 -15.19 -39.70 -28.26
C VAL A 951 -16.36 -38.77 -28.54
N TRP A 952 -16.98 -38.23 -27.48
CA TRP A 952 -17.98 -37.18 -27.57
C TRP A 952 -17.73 -36.12 -26.49
N GLY A 953 -18.10 -34.87 -26.79
CA GLY A 953 -17.97 -33.75 -25.85
C GLY A 953 -16.54 -33.25 -25.60
N ALA A 954 -15.53 -33.87 -26.21
CA ALA A 954 -14.12 -33.48 -26.16
C ALA A 954 -13.37 -33.95 -27.42
N SER A 955 -12.22 -33.35 -27.70
CA SER A 955 -11.16 -33.99 -28.49
C SER A 955 -10.36 -34.94 -27.58
N VAL A 956 -9.63 -35.89 -28.17
CA VAL A 956 -8.74 -36.77 -27.41
C VAL A 956 -7.38 -36.86 -28.08
N SER A 957 -6.33 -36.77 -27.28
CA SER A 957 -4.94 -37.02 -27.67
C SER A 957 -4.27 -37.95 -26.65
N ARG A 958 -2.98 -38.23 -26.85
CA ARG A 958 -2.13 -38.89 -25.86
C ARG A 958 -0.96 -37.98 -25.52
N ASP A 959 -0.53 -38.01 -24.27
CA ASP A 959 0.72 -37.34 -23.85
C ASP A 959 1.95 -38.23 -24.06
N ALA A 960 3.12 -37.71 -23.69
CA ALA A 960 4.41 -38.39 -23.80
C ALA A 960 4.51 -39.68 -22.98
N GLU A 961 3.72 -39.81 -21.90
CA GLU A 961 3.65 -41.02 -21.08
C GLU A 961 2.66 -42.05 -21.65
N GLY A 962 1.89 -41.67 -22.67
CA GLY A 962 0.89 -42.50 -23.31
C GLY A 962 -0.46 -42.47 -22.60
N ASP A 963 -0.69 -41.54 -21.68
CA ASP A 963 -1.98 -41.32 -21.03
C ASP A 963 -2.95 -40.60 -21.97
N LEU A 964 -4.25 -40.61 -21.66
CA LEU A 964 -5.27 -40.00 -22.52
C LEU A 964 -5.57 -38.58 -22.05
N VAL A 965 -5.56 -37.63 -22.98
CA VAL A 965 -5.82 -36.20 -22.69
C VAL A 965 -7.05 -35.76 -23.45
N PHE A 966 -8.01 -35.16 -22.74
CA PHE A 966 -9.27 -34.67 -23.29
C PHE A 966 -9.31 -33.16 -23.23
N ALA A 967 -9.66 -32.51 -24.35
CA ALA A 967 -9.75 -31.05 -24.43
C ALA A 967 -11.09 -30.61 -25.02
N ALA A 968 -11.49 -29.38 -24.69
CA ALA A 968 -12.63 -28.71 -25.31
C ALA A 968 -12.59 -28.77 -26.85
N LEU A 969 -13.75 -28.95 -27.50
CA LEU A 969 -13.85 -29.10 -28.96
C LEU A 969 -13.85 -27.78 -29.75
N ASP A 970 -14.02 -26.63 -29.08
CA ASP A 970 -14.01 -25.27 -29.63
C ASP A 970 -13.88 -24.25 -28.47
N TYR A 971 -13.43 -23.01 -28.77
CA TYR A 971 -13.42 -21.82 -27.88
C TYR A 971 -14.82 -21.43 -27.31
N ASN A 972 -15.87 -22.21 -27.61
CA ASN A 972 -17.25 -22.02 -27.16
C ASN A 972 -17.75 -23.13 -26.23
N ALA A 973 -16.90 -24.08 -25.82
CA ALA A 973 -17.26 -25.09 -24.81
C ALA A 973 -17.08 -24.55 -23.38
N SER A 974 -17.61 -23.35 -23.14
CA SER A 974 -17.49 -22.62 -21.88
C SER A 974 -18.28 -23.30 -20.77
N VAL A 975 -17.64 -23.53 -19.62
CA VAL A 975 -18.34 -23.91 -18.40
C VAL A 975 -18.63 -22.63 -17.64
N ALA A 976 -19.83 -22.08 -17.84
CA ALA A 976 -20.28 -20.89 -17.13
C ALA A 976 -20.15 -21.06 -15.60
N ALA A 977 -20.01 -19.95 -14.86
CA ALA A 977 -20.03 -19.96 -13.40
C ALA A 977 -21.26 -20.70 -12.85
N GLY A 978 -21.05 -21.70 -11.99
CA GLY A 978 -22.12 -22.59 -11.48
C GLY A 978 -22.63 -23.64 -12.49
N GLY A 979 -22.01 -23.76 -13.66
CA GLY A 979 -22.39 -24.67 -14.74
C GLY A 979 -21.68 -26.03 -14.71
N SER A 980 -22.10 -26.93 -15.60
CA SER A 980 -21.39 -28.20 -15.84
C SER A 980 -21.38 -28.58 -17.31
N THR A 981 -20.33 -29.28 -17.74
CA THR A 981 -20.22 -29.90 -19.06
C THR A 981 -19.86 -31.38 -18.94
N VAL A 982 -20.11 -32.16 -19.98
CA VAL A 982 -19.93 -33.62 -19.95
C VAL A 982 -19.26 -34.10 -21.23
N PHE A 983 -18.19 -34.88 -21.07
CA PHE A 983 -17.52 -35.60 -22.16
C PHE A 983 -17.46 -37.10 -21.87
N GLY A 984 -17.05 -37.88 -22.87
CA GLY A 984 -16.82 -39.31 -22.67
C GLY A 984 -16.25 -40.00 -23.89
N PHE A 985 -15.89 -41.27 -23.71
CA PHE A 985 -15.27 -42.08 -24.75
C PHE A 985 -15.72 -43.54 -24.69
N THR A 986 -15.66 -44.21 -25.84
CA THR A 986 -15.64 -45.67 -25.92
C THR A 986 -14.26 -46.15 -26.37
N ALA A 987 -13.82 -47.28 -25.83
CA ALA A 987 -12.52 -47.87 -26.18
C ALA A 987 -12.60 -49.39 -26.24
N SER A 988 -11.75 -50.02 -27.05
CA SER A 988 -11.47 -51.46 -26.97
C SER A 988 -10.18 -51.70 -26.18
N HIS A 989 -10.12 -52.83 -25.47
CA HIS A 989 -8.91 -53.29 -24.75
C HIS A 989 -8.68 -54.78 -24.99
N ALA A 990 -7.41 -55.19 -24.99
CA ALA A 990 -7.00 -56.54 -25.36
C ALA A 990 -7.17 -57.60 -24.26
N ASN A 991 -7.40 -57.17 -23.02
CA ASN A 991 -7.44 -58.04 -21.84
C ASN A 991 -8.89 -58.29 -21.41
N GLY A 992 -9.34 -59.55 -21.37
CA GLY A 992 -10.68 -59.93 -20.90
C GLY A 992 -10.93 -59.75 -19.39
N ALA A 993 -10.19 -58.85 -18.73
CA ALA A 993 -10.40 -58.42 -17.36
C ALA A 993 -11.14 -57.07 -17.37
N PRO A 994 -12.12 -56.84 -16.48
CA PRO A 994 -12.84 -55.57 -16.42
C PRO A 994 -11.92 -54.39 -16.11
N VAL A 995 -12.01 -53.32 -16.89
CA VAL A 995 -11.34 -52.03 -16.71
C VAL A 995 -12.35 -51.02 -16.15
N SER A 996 -11.96 -50.30 -15.11
CA SER A 996 -12.78 -49.23 -14.51
C SER A 996 -11.91 -48.05 -14.10
N PHE A 997 -12.41 -46.83 -14.23
CA PHE A 997 -11.70 -45.61 -13.88
C PHE A 997 -12.32 -44.92 -12.66
N ALA A 998 -11.49 -44.53 -11.70
CA ALA A 998 -11.91 -43.69 -10.57
C ALA A 998 -11.77 -42.21 -10.92
N ALA A 999 -12.58 -41.35 -10.28
CA ALA A 999 -12.48 -39.89 -10.47
C ALA A 999 -11.07 -39.36 -10.16
N SER A 1000 -10.35 -39.98 -9.22
CA SER A 1000 -8.98 -39.62 -8.85
C SER A 1000 -7.93 -39.90 -9.93
N GLN A 1001 -8.28 -40.61 -11.01
CA GLN A 1001 -7.39 -40.81 -12.16
C GLN A 1001 -7.57 -39.72 -13.22
N PHE A 1002 -8.52 -38.81 -13.04
CA PHE A 1002 -8.73 -37.67 -13.90
C PHE A 1002 -8.20 -36.42 -13.21
N GLY A 1003 -7.34 -35.67 -13.88
CA GLY A 1003 -6.76 -34.44 -13.37
C GLY A 1003 -6.84 -33.32 -14.39
N PHE A 1004 -7.09 -32.09 -13.93
CA PHE A 1004 -6.86 -30.91 -14.78
C PHE A 1004 -5.36 -30.76 -15.01
N VAL A 1005 -4.99 -30.51 -16.25
CA VAL A 1005 -3.59 -30.29 -16.63
C VAL A 1005 -3.48 -28.94 -17.31
N SER A 1006 -2.37 -28.25 -17.05
CA SER A 1006 -2.00 -27.08 -17.83
C SER A 1006 -1.43 -27.54 -19.18
N GLN A 1007 -1.51 -26.71 -20.21
CA GLN A 1007 -0.89 -27.04 -21.49
C GLN A 1007 0.66 -27.10 -21.38
N ALA A 1008 1.24 -26.48 -20.34
CA ALA A 1008 2.68 -26.54 -20.04
C ALA A 1008 3.16 -27.92 -19.56
N ASP A 1009 2.25 -28.77 -19.07
CA ASP A 1009 2.56 -30.15 -18.63
C ASP A 1009 2.53 -31.18 -19.78
N LEU A 1010 2.21 -30.74 -21.01
CA LEU A 1010 2.10 -31.59 -22.18
C LEU A 1010 3.29 -31.40 -23.12
N VAL A 1011 4.20 -32.38 -23.13
CA VAL A 1011 5.16 -32.52 -24.22
C VAL A 1011 4.47 -33.25 -25.37
N LEU A 1012 4.10 -32.52 -26.42
CA LEU A 1012 3.56 -33.06 -27.68
C LEU A 1012 4.64 -33.69 -28.56
#